data_AF-A0A413VRZ5-F1
#
_entry.id   AF-A0A413VRZ5-F1
#
_cell.length_a   1.000
_cell.length_b   1.000
_cell.length_c   1.000
_cell.angle_alpha   90.00
_cell.angle_beta   90.00
_cell.angle_gamma   90.00
#
_symmetry.space_group_name_H-M   'P 1'
#
loop_
_entity.id
_entity.type
_entity.pdbx_description
1 polymer ?
#
loop_
_entity_poly.entity_id
_entity_poly.type
_entity_poly.pdbx_seq_one_letter_code
_entity_poly.pdbx_strand_id
1 'polypeptide(L)'
;MKIKKLHCCCICFFFMFAVLKVSAQAVIWSPDSPVNVKIFTESEKEAQLANGNELLKTLRSYVSKPNEEKVLVVDADCRFSGSGSFSLTRLCKTKIVGAEGKNVTFWFDAPHIYGVQLNNCENITFENITFDCDPVPFTQGKVIAKNSNSSLLLEPMKGYETLISNPNGTFIIFDPNGDFKLHGHRTCTISQNGDKTLSLTNGNFDIVEVGDYISMPSRTGSMLSLSGCKKIIFNDVRVYASGGMCCVASGGEGGHEFHHFIATRRPGTNRLYAFGADGFHMNELVNGPVIEDSEMSYTADDLINIHGRFGWVCSRNNNSKTHLRILCSAGAIKVGQEIDFWDNVTQQYRGKATVESLTRVSNATEIAEAKKDVIQYLDGSIYDIVLSNEVEADKASLIEHHANVCSGFVVRNCKLHDTFNRGFLINGASDGIIENNIVQNVGSGQSFHMETWIYGEGQYINNLIVRNNTFKKAGALWFSTVPPGGNSFYGAFRSTPMRNIQLIGNHIELSEGEIAGITTTYIDGLKIIDNTVVRSLSDQDWKNEDNVQFVEGYGKSIESAIFTTACKNVEISGNQIDELVDNSAQKIAYGTQVENITIDGIKQPNSVADVLSGWFFNGEQEDQGWSYGYADGNVIRAGQYKASDFIPLPYYTGTSWRPAKDLYSPVVSKQTATPGSERSAVIRWKSTINGRLKMVGKIVPKLASSGDKVNCLIYVDGVEKSKFDTADGVIAIDLDLGMVKEGSLIDFVIDSKGNASNDQTTFNYKFLSDNSPVGIEDESMILIPDFRIYEGVLYIDKMIGDSIRLSVYQVDGSVIIDKDIYTTPYQLPLEAGMYLVRVNNHIKKVII
;
A
#
# COMPACT_ATOMS: atom_id res chain seq x y z
N MET A 1 -50.53 -8.45 51.52
CA MET A 1 -49.14 -7.93 51.47
C MET A 1 -48.28 -8.96 50.76
N LYS A 2 -47.55 -8.72 49.67
CA LYS A 2 -47.43 -7.56 48.78
C LYS A 2 -46.99 -8.14 47.42
N ILE A 3 -47.86 -7.95 46.44
CA ILE A 3 -47.55 -7.84 45.02
C ILE A 3 -46.49 -6.73 44.88
N LYS A 4 -45.39 -6.99 44.14
CA LYS A 4 -44.57 -6.05 43.35
C LYS A 4 -43.15 -6.60 43.19
N LYS A 5 -42.82 -7.10 41.99
CA LYS A 5 -41.54 -6.94 41.25
C LYS A 5 -41.42 -8.02 40.17
N LEU A 6 -42.31 -7.97 39.18
CA LEU A 6 -42.11 -8.67 37.92
C LEU A 6 -42.97 -8.01 36.83
N HIS A 7 -42.80 -6.69 36.61
CA HIS A 7 -43.52 -5.95 35.55
C HIS A 7 -42.78 -4.67 35.05
N CYS A 8 -41.46 -4.54 35.27
CA CYS A 8 -40.69 -3.37 34.76
C CYS A 8 -39.57 -3.70 33.77
N CYS A 9 -39.36 -4.96 33.36
CA CYS A 9 -38.30 -5.30 32.40
C CYS A 9 -38.80 -5.63 30.98
N CYS A 10 -40.11 -5.71 30.73
CA CYS A 10 -40.63 -6.07 29.40
C CYS A 10 -41.21 -4.90 28.60
N ILE A 11 -41.29 -3.69 29.16
CA ILE A 11 -41.81 -2.50 28.47
C ILE A 11 -40.70 -1.57 27.95
N CYS A 12 -39.47 -1.67 28.47
CA CYS A 12 -38.33 -0.92 27.92
C CYS A 12 -37.67 -1.59 26.70
N PHE A 13 -37.93 -2.87 26.45
CA PHE A 13 -37.38 -3.60 25.29
C PHE A 13 -38.19 -3.41 24.00
N PHE A 14 -39.45 -2.98 24.09
CA PHE A 14 -40.32 -2.77 22.93
C PHE A 14 -40.42 -1.30 22.47
N PHE A 15 -40.02 -0.34 23.31
CA PHE A 15 -40.03 1.09 22.93
C PHE A 15 -38.71 1.59 22.33
N MET A 16 -37.63 0.80 22.39
CA MET A 16 -36.32 1.17 21.81
C MET A 16 -36.16 0.71 20.34
N PHE A 17 -37.17 0.05 19.77
CA PHE A 17 -37.20 -0.40 18.36
C PHE A 17 -38.34 0.23 17.52
N ALA A 18 -39.12 1.15 18.08
CA ALA A 18 -40.30 1.73 17.42
C ALA A 18 -40.16 3.22 17.03
N VAL A 19 -38.95 3.77 17.11
CA VAL A 19 -38.59 5.06 16.49
C VAL A 19 -37.38 4.76 15.62
N LEU A 20 -37.45 5.02 14.32
CA LEU A 20 -36.55 4.60 13.23
C LEU A 20 -36.84 3.24 12.57
N LYS A 21 -38.05 3.07 12.05
CA LYS A 21 -38.25 2.38 10.76
C LYS A 21 -39.30 3.10 9.93
N VAL A 22 -38.99 4.31 9.48
CA VAL A 22 -39.32 4.61 8.09
C VAL A 22 -38.28 3.83 7.31
N SER A 23 -38.67 2.66 6.83
CA SER A 23 -37.88 1.95 5.84
C SER A 23 -37.69 2.93 4.68
N ALA A 24 -36.49 3.50 4.57
CA ALA A 24 -36.01 4.01 3.30
C ALA A 24 -35.97 2.79 2.39
N GLN A 25 -37.08 2.55 1.69
CA GLN A 25 -37.09 1.72 0.51
C GLN A 25 -35.98 2.31 -0.35
N ALA A 26 -34.92 1.54 -0.61
CA ALA A 26 -33.81 2.01 -1.42
C ALA A 26 -34.42 2.62 -2.69
N VAL A 27 -34.26 3.93 -2.88
CA VAL A 27 -34.81 4.59 -4.05
C VAL A 27 -33.99 4.08 -5.22
N ILE A 28 -34.57 3.12 -5.95
CA ILE A 28 -33.94 2.51 -7.11
C ILE A 28 -33.71 3.64 -8.12
N TRP A 29 -32.48 3.75 -8.60
CA TRP A 29 -32.14 4.73 -9.63
C TRP A 29 -33.00 4.48 -10.88
N SER A 30 -33.43 5.55 -11.52
CA SER A 30 -34.16 5.48 -12.78
C SER A 30 -33.73 6.62 -13.68
N PRO A 31 -33.46 6.36 -14.98
CA PRO A 31 -33.06 7.41 -15.92
C PRO A 31 -34.15 8.47 -16.12
N ASP A 32 -35.42 8.12 -15.85
CA ASP A 32 -36.60 8.99 -16.00
C ASP A 32 -36.82 9.93 -14.79
N SER A 33 -36.05 9.75 -13.71
CA SER A 33 -36.09 10.66 -12.56
C SER A 33 -35.55 12.05 -12.94
N PRO A 34 -35.93 13.13 -12.24
CA PRO A 34 -35.38 14.46 -12.53
C PRO A 34 -33.92 14.60 -12.07
N VAL A 35 -33.15 15.50 -12.69
CA VAL A 35 -31.76 15.83 -12.29
C VAL A 35 -31.66 16.37 -10.85
N ASN A 36 -32.70 17.10 -10.44
CA ASN A 36 -32.86 17.70 -9.12
C ASN A 36 -34.25 17.36 -8.60
N VAL A 37 -34.44 17.29 -7.26
CA VAL A 37 -35.78 17.08 -6.69
C VAL A 37 -36.77 18.19 -7.02
N LYS A 38 -36.28 19.32 -7.52
CA LYS A 38 -37.08 20.45 -7.95
C LYS A 38 -36.37 21.18 -9.08
N ILE A 39 -37.14 21.60 -10.07
CA ILE A 39 -36.73 22.61 -11.05
C ILE A 39 -37.16 23.96 -10.49
N PHE A 40 -36.19 24.84 -10.23
CA PHE A 40 -36.47 26.16 -9.65
C PHE A 40 -36.86 27.17 -10.74
N THR A 41 -37.85 28.00 -10.45
CA THR A 41 -38.12 29.19 -11.27
C THR A 41 -37.05 30.26 -11.01
N GLU A 42 -36.88 31.20 -11.95
CA GLU A 42 -35.92 32.30 -11.76
C GLU A 42 -36.23 33.14 -10.51
N SER A 43 -37.51 33.39 -10.21
CA SER A 43 -37.90 34.09 -8.98
C SER A 43 -37.53 33.34 -7.69
N GLU A 44 -37.58 32.00 -7.72
CA GLU A 44 -37.15 31.18 -6.58
C GLU A 44 -35.64 31.25 -6.40
N LYS A 45 -34.88 31.20 -7.49
CA LYS A 45 -33.41 31.36 -7.45
C LYS A 45 -33.02 32.75 -6.93
N GLU A 46 -33.71 33.81 -7.35
CA GLU A 46 -33.51 35.17 -6.84
C GLU A 46 -33.77 35.28 -5.33
N ALA A 47 -34.83 34.65 -4.83
CA ALA A 47 -35.13 34.61 -3.40
C ALA A 47 -34.04 33.84 -2.61
N GLN A 48 -33.61 32.69 -3.12
CA GLN A 48 -32.50 31.92 -2.53
C GLN A 48 -31.19 32.73 -2.51
N LEU A 49 -30.90 33.48 -3.58
CA LEU A 49 -29.72 34.33 -3.67
C LEU A 49 -29.77 35.47 -2.66
N ALA A 50 -30.95 36.09 -2.45
CA ALA A 50 -31.14 37.10 -1.42
C ALA A 50 -30.88 36.52 0.00
N ASN A 51 -31.37 35.32 0.29
CA ASN A 51 -31.12 34.62 1.56
C ASN A 51 -29.61 34.35 1.74
N GLY A 52 -28.92 33.85 0.71
CA GLY A 52 -27.49 33.58 0.75
C GLY A 52 -26.64 34.84 1.00
N ASN A 53 -27.01 35.95 0.37
CA ASN A 53 -26.33 37.24 0.57
C ASN A 53 -26.49 37.76 2.01
N GLU A 54 -27.67 37.67 2.60
CA GLU A 54 -27.89 38.11 3.99
C GLU A 54 -27.17 37.20 5.01
N LEU A 55 -27.16 35.89 4.75
CA LEU A 55 -26.37 34.93 5.51
C LEU A 55 -24.88 35.29 5.50
N LEU A 56 -24.28 35.51 4.32
CA LEU A 56 -22.86 35.88 4.21
C LEU A 56 -22.54 37.22 4.84
N LYS A 57 -23.42 38.22 4.68
CA LYS A 57 -23.29 39.52 5.34
C LYS A 57 -23.25 39.36 6.86
N THR A 58 -24.12 38.52 7.41
CA THR A 58 -24.15 38.20 8.85
C THR A 58 -22.84 37.53 9.29
N LEU A 59 -22.42 36.47 8.60
CA LEU A 59 -21.19 35.73 8.95
C LEU A 59 -19.94 36.61 8.84
N ARG A 60 -19.85 37.48 7.83
CA ARG A 60 -18.75 38.45 7.68
C ARG A 60 -18.70 39.44 8.83
N SER A 61 -19.85 39.82 9.41
CA SER A 61 -19.87 40.70 10.59
C SER A 61 -19.26 40.03 11.83
N TYR A 62 -19.36 38.71 11.95
CA TYR A 62 -18.85 37.94 13.10
C TYR A 62 -17.32 37.79 13.11
N VAL A 63 -16.66 37.95 11.96
CA VAL A 63 -15.19 37.94 11.85
C VAL A 63 -14.56 39.02 12.74
N SER A 64 -15.24 40.16 12.91
CA SER A 64 -14.77 41.25 13.78
C SER A 64 -14.86 40.95 15.29
N LYS A 65 -15.49 39.83 15.67
CA LYS A 65 -15.81 39.45 17.05
C LYS A 65 -15.30 38.05 17.41
N PRO A 66 -13.99 37.74 17.28
CA PRO A 66 -13.50 36.35 17.32
C PRO A 66 -13.71 35.62 18.66
N ASN A 67 -13.91 36.37 19.75
CA ASN A 67 -14.03 35.80 21.10
C ASN A 67 -15.46 35.39 21.49
N GLU A 68 -16.47 35.92 20.80
CA GLU A 68 -17.88 35.61 21.05
C GLU A 68 -18.28 34.27 20.42
N GLU A 69 -19.12 33.48 21.10
CA GLU A 69 -19.78 32.34 20.47
C GLU A 69 -21.03 32.81 19.74
N LYS A 70 -21.23 32.36 18.50
CA LYS A 70 -22.40 32.73 17.69
C LYS A 70 -23.11 31.49 17.21
N VAL A 71 -24.44 31.52 17.25
CA VAL A 71 -25.30 30.51 16.65
C VAL A 71 -26.21 31.22 15.66
N LEU A 72 -26.20 30.77 14.42
CA LEU A 72 -27.04 31.29 13.35
C LEU A 72 -27.94 30.16 12.84
N VAL A 73 -29.24 30.33 13.02
CA VAL A 73 -30.25 29.42 12.49
C VAL A 73 -30.67 29.90 11.11
N VAL A 74 -30.62 29.00 10.12
CA VAL A 74 -31.03 29.24 8.74
C VAL A 74 -32.30 28.45 8.50
N ASP A 75 -33.38 29.08 8.03
CA ASP A 75 -34.71 28.47 7.90
C ASP A 75 -35.23 28.36 6.46
N ALA A 76 -34.44 28.82 5.49
CA ALA A 76 -34.74 28.80 4.07
C ALA A 76 -33.51 28.45 3.23
N ASP A 77 -33.74 27.90 2.03
CA ASP A 77 -32.68 27.63 1.06
C ASP A 77 -31.90 28.91 0.72
N CYS A 78 -30.60 28.75 0.56
CA CYS A 78 -29.67 29.81 0.18
C CYS A 78 -29.00 29.43 -1.15
N ARG A 79 -28.78 30.41 -2.03
CA ARG A 79 -28.04 30.21 -3.28
C ARG A 79 -26.82 31.13 -3.32
N PHE A 80 -25.73 30.60 -3.84
CA PHE A 80 -24.43 31.28 -3.95
C PHE A 80 -23.94 31.22 -5.40
N SER A 81 -23.71 32.39 -5.99
CA SER A 81 -23.30 32.53 -7.39
C SER A 81 -22.37 33.73 -7.61
N GLY A 82 -21.49 33.65 -8.61
CA GLY A 82 -20.61 34.76 -9.01
C GLY A 82 -19.78 35.37 -7.86
N SER A 83 -19.92 36.69 -7.64
CA SER A 83 -19.25 37.43 -6.56
C SER A 83 -19.80 37.16 -5.14
N GLY A 84 -20.84 36.33 -5.03
CA GLY A 84 -21.45 35.84 -3.78
C GLY A 84 -20.91 34.50 -3.29
N SER A 85 -19.66 34.13 -3.64
CA SER A 85 -19.05 32.88 -3.17
C SER A 85 -19.00 32.79 -1.65
N PHE A 86 -19.30 31.60 -1.11
CA PHE A 86 -19.22 31.35 0.33
C PHE A 86 -17.75 31.22 0.72
N SER A 87 -17.09 32.36 0.92
CA SER A 87 -15.70 32.43 1.35
C SER A 87 -15.58 33.27 2.62
N LEU A 88 -14.98 32.67 3.64
CA LEU A 88 -14.77 33.29 4.96
C LEU A 88 -13.33 33.10 5.39
N THR A 89 -12.75 34.15 5.97
CA THR A 89 -11.37 34.16 6.46
C THR A 89 -11.36 34.58 7.91
N ARG A 90 -10.71 33.79 8.79
CA ARG A 90 -10.60 34.07 10.24
C ARG A 90 -11.95 34.18 10.96
N LEU A 91 -12.96 33.43 10.51
CA LEU A 91 -14.18 33.27 11.31
C LEU A 91 -13.87 32.34 12.49
N CYS A 92 -14.36 32.69 13.66
CA CYS A 92 -14.16 31.90 14.88
C CYS A 92 -15.47 31.64 15.62
N LYS A 93 -15.56 30.48 16.29
CA LYS A 93 -16.59 30.14 17.29
C LYS A 93 -18.02 30.37 16.79
N THR A 94 -18.34 29.83 15.62
CA THR A 94 -19.63 30.06 14.96
C THR A 94 -20.29 28.74 14.59
N LYS A 95 -21.53 28.57 15.01
CA LYS A 95 -22.39 27.44 14.64
C LYS A 95 -23.44 27.92 13.64
N ILE A 96 -23.57 27.23 12.51
CA ILE A 96 -24.55 27.49 11.46
C ILE A 96 -25.47 26.27 11.39
N VAL A 97 -26.75 26.47 11.68
CA VAL A 97 -27.71 25.37 11.92
C VAL A 97 -28.91 25.50 10.99
N GLY A 98 -29.25 24.44 10.26
CA GLY A 98 -30.54 24.36 9.57
C GLY A 98 -31.69 24.26 10.56
N ALA A 99 -32.75 25.04 10.36
CA ALA A 99 -33.91 25.03 11.24
C ALA A 99 -34.56 23.65 11.30
N GLU A 100 -34.99 23.24 12.49
CA GLU A 100 -35.58 21.92 12.73
C GLU A 100 -36.81 21.67 11.82
N GLY A 101 -36.89 20.47 11.24
CA GLY A 101 -37.95 20.11 10.29
C GLY A 101 -37.86 20.80 8.93
N LYS A 102 -36.82 21.60 8.67
CA LYS A 102 -36.52 22.20 7.37
C LYS A 102 -35.32 21.49 6.76
N ASN A 103 -35.48 20.98 5.54
CA ASN A 103 -34.37 20.44 4.74
C ASN A 103 -33.63 21.59 4.03
N VAL A 104 -32.93 22.42 4.81
CA VAL A 104 -32.25 23.62 4.30
C VAL A 104 -31.10 23.22 3.37
N THR A 105 -31.14 23.74 2.14
CA THR A 105 -30.11 23.50 1.13
C THR A 105 -29.37 24.77 0.75
N PHE A 106 -28.04 24.67 0.69
CA PHE A 106 -27.13 25.65 0.13
C PHE A 106 -26.81 25.23 -1.31
N TRP A 107 -27.38 25.97 -2.26
CA TRP A 107 -27.25 25.75 -3.69
C TRP A 107 -26.09 26.57 -4.26
N PHE A 108 -25.25 25.92 -5.07
CA PHE A 108 -24.13 26.58 -5.76
C PHE A 108 -24.31 26.49 -7.26
N ASP A 109 -24.14 27.62 -7.95
CA ASP A 109 -24.22 27.67 -9.41
C ASP A 109 -22.91 27.08 -10.00
N ALA A 110 -23.01 26.06 -10.85
CA ALA A 110 -21.86 25.53 -11.59
C ALA A 110 -21.60 26.34 -12.88
N PRO A 111 -20.35 26.45 -13.37
CA PRO A 111 -19.13 25.90 -12.77
C PRO A 111 -18.59 26.83 -11.66
N HIS A 112 -18.57 26.35 -10.42
CA HIS A 112 -17.82 26.98 -9.32
C HIS A 112 -16.56 26.18 -9.05
N ILE A 113 -15.48 26.88 -8.66
CA ILE A 113 -14.24 26.22 -8.21
C ILE A 113 -14.38 25.78 -6.76
N TYR A 114 -15.07 26.55 -5.91
CA TYR A 114 -15.31 26.15 -4.52
C TYR A 114 -16.74 26.47 -4.10
N GLY A 115 -17.38 25.55 -3.35
CA GLY A 115 -18.67 25.80 -2.70
C GLY A 115 -18.50 26.67 -1.45
N VAL A 116 -18.11 26.05 -0.34
CA VAL A 116 -17.73 26.67 0.93
C VAL A 116 -16.21 26.68 1.08
N GLN A 117 -15.64 27.87 1.19
CA GLN A 117 -14.22 28.09 1.43
C GLN A 117 -13.99 28.76 2.79
N LEU A 118 -13.25 28.09 3.65
CA LEU A 118 -12.82 28.59 4.95
C LEU A 118 -11.30 28.71 4.98
N ASN A 119 -10.80 29.90 5.32
CA ASN A 119 -9.37 30.20 5.38
C ASN A 119 -8.99 30.66 6.79
N ASN A 120 -8.11 29.94 7.47
CA ASN A 120 -7.66 30.25 8.82
C ASN A 120 -8.81 30.44 9.81
N CYS A 121 -9.89 29.66 9.66
CA CYS A 121 -11.05 29.67 10.54
C CYS A 121 -10.86 28.67 11.70
N GLU A 122 -11.52 28.94 12.83
CA GLU A 122 -11.41 28.13 14.04
C GLU A 122 -12.76 27.84 14.70
N ASN A 123 -13.01 26.59 15.08
CA ASN A 123 -14.18 26.20 15.86
C ASN A 123 -15.49 26.63 15.17
N ILE A 124 -15.68 26.14 13.95
CA ILE A 124 -16.88 26.38 13.15
C ILE A 124 -17.67 25.09 13.06
N THR A 125 -18.98 25.16 13.24
CA THR A 125 -19.86 24.00 13.15
C THR A 125 -20.95 24.24 12.11
N PHE A 126 -21.12 23.31 11.18
CA PHE A 126 -22.30 23.20 10.32
C PHE A 126 -23.16 22.05 10.82
N GLU A 127 -24.45 22.29 11.01
CA GLU A 127 -25.39 21.29 11.52
C GLU A 127 -26.70 21.27 10.73
N ASN A 128 -27.18 20.09 10.34
CA ASN A 128 -28.44 19.93 9.60
C ASN A 128 -28.51 20.76 8.30
N ILE A 129 -27.42 20.80 7.53
CA ILE A 129 -27.33 21.54 6.27
C ILE A 129 -27.04 20.59 5.11
N THR A 130 -27.67 20.84 3.96
CA THR A 130 -27.37 20.19 2.69
C THR A 130 -26.59 21.14 1.78
N PHE A 131 -25.53 20.66 1.14
CA PHE A 131 -24.79 21.37 0.10
C PHE A 131 -25.01 20.67 -1.26
N ASP A 132 -25.36 21.42 -2.29
CA ASP A 132 -25.67 20.86 -3.61
C ASP A 132 -25.50 21.89 -4.75
N CYS A 133 -25.51 21.41 -5.99
CA CYS A 133 -25.29 22.20 -7.18
C CYS A 133 -26.54 22.26 -8.06
N ASP A 134 -26.83 23.44 -8.62
CA ASP A 134 -27.86 23.62 -9.65
C ASP A 134 -27.43 24.74 -10.62
N PRO A 135 -26.97 24.44 -11.84
CA PRO A 135 -26.90 23.09 -12.44
C PRO A 135 -25.81 22.21 -11.82
N VAL A 136 -25.87 20.90 -12.04
CA VAL A 136 -24.85 19.94 -11.60
C VAL A 136 -23.54 20.12 -12.39
N PRO A 137 -22.36 19.88 -11.80
CA PRO A 137 -21.06 20.19 -12.40
C PRO A 137 -20.49 19.02 -13.23
N PHE A 138 -21.34 18.22 -13.85
CA PHE A 138 -20.96 17.09 -14.69
C PHE A 138 -22.04 16.84 -15.75
N THR A 139 -21.68 16.14 -16.82
CA THR A 139 -22.64 15.68 -17.83
C THR A 139 -22.77 14.17 -17.77
N GLN A 140 -23.93 13.63 -18.16
CA GLN A 140 -24.14 12.20 -18.33
C GLN A 140 -25.08 11.93 -19.51
N GLY A 141 -24.91 10.78 -20.15
CA GLY A 141 -25.67 10.41 -21.33
C GLY A 141 -25.78 8.90 -21.50
N LYS A 142 -26.74 8.48 -22.33
CA LYS A 142 -26.94 7.09 -22.73
C LYS A 142 -26.14 6.78 -23.99
N VAL A 143 -25.46 5.64 -24.03
CA VAL A 143 -24.77 5.14 -25.21
C VAL A 143 -25.82 4.66 -26.21
N ILE A 144 -25.94 5.37 -27.34
CA ILE A 144 -26.90 5.05 -28.41
C ILE A 144 -26.26 4.35 -29.61
N ALA A 145 -24.93 4.47 -29.76
CA ALA A 145 -24.18 3.72 -30.76
C ALA A 145 -22.72 3.52 -30.31
N LYS A 146 -22.17 2.34 -30.61
CA LYS A 146 -20.73 2.04 -30.51
C LYS A 146 -20.20 1.80 -31.92
N ASN A 147 -19.47 2.77 -32.46
CA ASN A 147 -18.94 2.70 -33.82
C ASN A 147 -17.70 1.81 -33.89
N SER A 148 -16.89 1.84 -32.82
CA SER A 148 -15.71 0.99 -32.61
C SER A 148 -15.39 0.94 -31.12
N ASN A 149 -14.38 0.17 -30.73
CA ASN A 149 -13.85 0.18 -29.36
C ASN A 149 -13.17 1.51 -28.98
N SER A 150 -13.02 2.44 -29.92
CA SER A 150 -12.45 3.77 -29.68
C SER A 150 -13.40 4.92 -30.03
N SER A 151 -14.64 4.62 -30.43
CA SER A 151 -15.62 5.64 -30.79
C SER A 151 -17.05 5.21 -30.44
N LEU A 152 -17.76 6.09 -29.74
CA LEU A 152 -19.17 5.92 -29.41
C LEU A 152 -19.95 7.24 -29.54
N LEU A 153 -21.27 7.13 -29.58
CA LEU A 153 -22.22 8.24 -29.61
C LEU A 153 -23.09 8.20 -28.35
N LEU A 154 -23.12 9.31 -27.64
CA LEU A 154 -23.97 9.53 -26.46
C LEU A 154 -25.14 10.45 -26.80
N GLU A 155 -26.30 10.13 -26.23
CA GLU A 155 -27.43 11.05 -26.09
C GLU A 155 -27.41 11.62 -24.65
N PRO A 156 -27.13 12.92 -24.46
CA PRO A 156 -27.20 13.55 -23.14
C PRO A 156 -28.55 13.32 -22.48
N MET A 157 -28.54 12.99 -21.19
CA MET A 157 -29.77 12.92 -20.41
C MET A 157 -30.32 14.33 -20.17
N LYS A 158 -31.65 14.43 -20.05
CA LYS A 158 -32.32 15.72 -19.83
C LYS A 158 -31.80 16.40 -18.56
N GLY A 159 -31.35 17.65 -18.69
CA GLY A 159 -30.75 18.44 -17.60
C GLY A 159 -29.23 18.35 -17.48
N TYR A 160 -28.56 17.62 -18.38
CA TYR A 160 -27.10 17.41 -18.40
C TYR A 160 -26.43 17.92 -19.69
N GLU A 161 -27.10 18.79 -20.46
CA GLU A 161 -26.69 19.15 -21.82
C GLU A 161 -25.53 20.16 -21.88
N THR A 162 -25.14 20.78 -20.76
CA THR A 162 -24.47 22.10 -20.77
C THR A 162 -23.02 22.17 -20.31
N LEU A 163 -22.30 21.04 -20.17
CA LEU A 163 -20.93 21.07 -19.65
C LEU A 163 -19.94 20.21 -20.45
N ILE A 164 -19.26 20.84 -21.42
CA ILE A 164 -18.01 20.33 -22.01
C ILE A 164 -16.98 21.46 -21.90
N SER A 165 -16.43 21.67 -20.70
CA SER A 165 -15.35 22.65 -20.51
C SER A 165 -13.99 22.12 -20.97
N ASN A 166 -13.82 20.79 -21.01
CA ASN A 166 -12.60 20.13 -21.44
C ASN A 166 -12.90 19.07 -22.52
N PRO A 167 -12.39 19.24 -23.76
CA PRO A 167 -12.59 18.26 -24.81
C PRO A 167 -11.85 16.94 -24.53
N ASN A 168 -10.93 16.88 -23.56
CA ASN A 168 -10.29 15.65 -23.09
C ASN A 168 -10.76 15.34 -21.67
N GLY A 169 -11.77 14.48 -21.54
CA GLY A 169 -12.44 14.23 -20.26
C GLY A 169 -12.17 12.84 -19.72
N THR A 170 -12.08 12.72 -18.39
CA THR A 170 -12.26 11.44 -17.70
C THR A 170 -13.73 11.04 -17.80
N PHE A 171 -14.02 9.75 -17.93
CA PHE A 171 -15.40 9.25 -17.96
C PHE A 171 -15.57 7.99 -17.12
N ILE A 172 -16.81 7.76 -16.68
CA ILE A 172 -17.22 6.63 -15.85
C ILE A 172 -18.37 5.91 -16.55
N ILE A 173 -18.36 4.58 -16.51
CA ILE A 173 -19.33 3.72 -17.20
C ILE A 173 -20.28 3.09 -16.18
N PHE A 174 -21.57 3.17 -16.47
CA PHE A 174 -22.63 2.54 -15.71
C PHE A 174 -23.43 1.61 -16.62
N ASP A 175 -23.91 0.51 -16.05
CA ASP A 175 -24.80 -0.41 -16.73
C ASP A 175 -26.22 0.21 -16.92
N PRO A 176 -27.14 -0.46 -17.61
CA PRO A 176 -28.51 0.04 -17.79
C PRO A 176 -29.32 0.20 -16.50
N ASN A 177 -28.91 -0.40 -15.38
CA ASN A 177 -29.53 -0.27 -14.06
C ASN A 177 -28.96 0.91 -13.25
N GLY A 178 -27.91 1.57 -13.77
CA GLY A 178 -27.22 2.66 -13.09
C GLY A 178 -26.22 2.19 -12.05
N ASP A 179 -25.80 0.92 -12.13
CA ASP A 179 -24.72 0.35 -11.33
C ASP A 179 -23.37 0.54 -12.05
N PHE A 180 -22.29 0.62 -11.28
CA PHE A 180 -20.95 0.76 -11.85
C PHE A 180 -20.58 -0.47 -12.69
N LYS A 181 -20.14 -0.25 -13.93
CA LYS A 181 -19.70 -1.33 -14.82
C LYS A 181 -18.18 -1.55 -14.78
N LEU A 182 -17.40 -0.50 -14.49
CA LEU A 182 -15.94 -0.61 -14.43
C LEU A 182 -15.30 0.44 -13.54
N HIS A 183 -14.17 0.03 -12.97
CA HIS A 183 -13.28 0.88 -12.22
C HIS A 183 -11.95 1.15 -12.97
N GLY A 184 -11.48 2.40 -13.01
CA GLY A 184 -10.22 2.83 -13.65
C GLY A 184 -10.32 4.18 -14.40
N HIS A 185 -9.27 5.00 -14.35
CA HIS A 185 -9.20 6.29 -15.05
C HIS A 185 -9.20 6.06 -16.57
N ARG A 186 -10.29 6.42 -17.25
CA ARG A 186 -10.36 6.40 -18.71
C ARG A 186 -10.55 7.79 -19.25
N THR A 187 -9.82 8.11 -20.31
CA THR A 187 -9.92 9.40 -20.98
C THR A 187 -10.47 9.22 -22.39
N CYS A 188 -11.19 10.23 -22.87
CA CYS A 188 -11.64 10.29 -24.25
C CYS A 188 -11.68 11.74 -24.72
N THR A 189 -11.68 11.91 -26.04
CA THR A 189 -11.98 13.19 -26.68
C THR A 189 -13.49 13.32 -26.91
N ILE A 190 -14.09 14.41 -26.43
CA ILE A 190 -15.52 14.70 -26.50
C ILE A 190 -15.75 15.81 -27.52
N SER A 191 -16.67 15.60 -28.45
CA SER A 191 -17.15 16.63 -29.37
C SER A 191 -18.67 16.63 -29.44
N GLN A 192 -19.28 17.81 -29.33
CA GLN A 192 -20.72 17.99 -29.42
C GLN A 192 -21.18 18.07 -30.88
N ASN A 193 -22.16 17.23 -31.27
CA ASN A 193 -22.77 17.24 -32.59
C ASN A 193 -24.10 18.01 -32.54
N GLY A 194 -24.03 19.34 -32.74
CA GLY A 194 -25.20 20.20 -32.58
C GLY A 194 -25.78 20.11 -31.17
N ASP A 195 -27.09 20.21 -31.02
CA ASP A 195 -27.77 20.21 -29.72
C ASP A 195 -28.18 18.79 -29.21
N LYS A 196 -27.89 17.73 -29.96
CA LYS A 196 -28.54 16.42 -29.73
C LYS A 196 -27.65 15.30 -29.20
N THR A 197 -26.38 15.23 -29.61
CA THR A 197 -25.53 14.08 -29.28
C THR A 197 -24.08 14.49 -29.04
N LEU A 198 -23.34 13.66 -28.30
CA LEU A 198 -21.91 13.80 -28.06
C LEU A 198 -21.17 12.63 -28.72
N SER A 199 -20.19 12.93 -29.56
CA SER A 199 -19.24 11.93 -30.04
C SER A 199 -18.10 11.82 -29.04
N LEU A 200 -17.83 10.60 -28.57
CA LEU A 200 -16.65 10.27 -27.80
C LEU A 200 -15.71 9.47 -28.69
N THR A 201 -14.45 9.90 -28.75
CA THR A 201 -13.40 9.33 -29.61
C THR A 201 -12.11 9.16 -28.83
N ASN A 202 -11.17 8.35 -29.34
CA ASN A 202 -9.88 8.08 -28.70
C ASN A 202 -9.97 7.50 -27.28
N GLY A 203 -11.13 6.96 -26.90
CA GLY A 203 -11.30 6.27 -25.62
C GLY A 203 -11.00 4.78 -25.72
N ASN A 204 -10.87 4.12 -24.58
CA ASN A 204 -10.98 2.66 -24.51
C ASN A 204 -12.42 2.32 -24.09
N PHE A 205 -13.21 1.78 -25.02
CA PHE A 205 -14.62 1.44 -24.84
C PHE A 205 -14.88 -0.07 -25.01
N ASP A 206 -13.86 -0.92 -24.82
CA ASP A 206 -13.95 -2.37 -25.07
C ASP A 206 -15.16 -3.01 -24.39
N ILE A 207 -15.42 -2.64 -23.13
CA ILE A 207 -16.50 -3.17 -22.29
C ILE A 207 -17.83 -2.41 -22.37
N VAL A 208 -17.87 -1.28 -23.09
CA VAL A 208 -19.08 -0.45 -23.21
C VAL A 208 -20.03 -1.08 -24.22
N GLU A 209 -21.31 -1.08 -23.90
CA GLU A 209 -22.40 -1.59 -24.74
C GLU A 209 -23.43 -0.50 -25.04
N VAL A 210 -24.17 -0.66 -26.14
CA VAL A 210 -25.32 0.22 -26.42
C VAL A 210 -26.38 -0.01 -25.35
N GLY A 211 -26.82 1.08 -24.71
CA GLY A 211 -27.73 1.01 -23.56
C GLY A 211 -27.08 1.38 -22.23
N ASP A 212 -25.76 1.25 -22.11
CA ASP A 212 -25.00 1.72 -20.95
C ASP A 212 -25.09 3.25 -20.83
N TYR A 213 -24.73 3.77 -19.66
CA TYR A 213 -24.63 5.19 -19.38
C TYR A 213 -23.18 5.61 -19.12
N ILE A 214 -22.86 6.84 -19.50
CA ILE A 214 -21.55 7.44 -19.23
C ILE A 214 -21.75 8.75 -18.46
N SER A 215 -20.99 8.95 -17.39
CA SER A 215 -20.85 10.25 -16.71
C SER A 215 -19.45 10.82 -16.93
N MET A 216 -19.38 12.14 -17.13
CA MET A 216 -18.14 12.88 -17.38
C MET A 216 -18.05 14.06 -16.40
N PRO A 217 -17.17 13.98 -15.38
CA PRO A 217 -16.96 15.06 -14.43
C PRO A 217 -16.23 16.26 -15.01
N SER A 218 -16.43 17.45 -14.41
CA SER A 218 -15.63 18.63 -14.76
C SER A 218 -14.19 18.57 -14.25
N ARG A 219 -13.88 17.75 -13.23
CA ARG A 219 -12.56 17.60 -12.57
C ARG A 219 -11.98 18.92 -12.02
N THR A 220 -12.83 19.80 -11.49
CA THR A 220 -12.42 21.15 -11.04
C THR A 220 -12.98 21.49 -9.67
N GLY A 221 -12.09 21.83 -8.72
CA GLY A 221 -12.50 22.48 -7.47
C GLY A 221 -12.86 21.54 -6.32
N SER A 222 -13.60 22.05 -5.33
CA SER A 222 -14.20 21.23 -4.27
C SER A 222 -15.47 21.84 -3.67
N MET A 223 -16.37 21.03 -3.10
CA MET A 223 -17.55 21.59 -2.40
C MET A 223 -17.12 22.27 -1.09
N LEU A 224 -16.29 21.60 -0.30
CA LEU A 224 -15.75 22.11 0.94
C LEU A 224 -14.23 22.31 0.80
N SER A 225 -13.72 23.49 1.14
CA SER A 225 -12.29 23.83 1.09
C SER A 225 -11.86 24.48 2.41
N LEU A 226 -11.00 23.79 3.15
CA LEU A 226 -10.55 24.17 4.49
C LEU A 226 -9.04 24.42 4.49
N SER A 227 -8.61 25.68 4.38
CA SER A 227 -7.18 26.01 4.34
C SER A 227 -6.73 26.61 5.67
N GLY A 228 -5.70 26.05 6.29
CA GLY A 228 -5.12 26.58 7.54
C GLY A 228 -6.11 26.59 8.72
N CYS A 229 -7.14 25.75 8.68
CA CYS A 229 -8.23 25.78 9.64
C CYS A 229 -7.93 24.93 10.89
N LYS A 230 -8.73 25.16 11.94
CA LYS A 230 -8.72 24.39 13.18
C LYS A 230 -10.14 24.03 13.59
N LYS A 231 -10.39 22.75 13.90
CA LYS A 231 -11.64 22.27 14.49
C LYS A 231 -12.89 22.76 13.74
N ILE A 232 -13.03 22.34 12.49
CA ILE A 232 -14.25 22.52 11.71
C ILE A 232 -15.07 21.25 11.88
N ILE A 233 -16.34 21.39 12.26
CA ILE A 233 -17.23 20.29 12.62
C ILE A 233 -18.41 20.29 11.65
N PHE A 234 -18.69 19.16 11.04
CA PHE A 234 -19.89 18.91 10.25
C PHE A 234 -20.71 17.84 10.94
N ASN A 235 -21.94 18.17 11.35
CA ASN A 235 -22.83 17.25 12.05
C ASN A 235 -24.17 17.14 11.30
N ASP A 236 -24.58 15.94 10.92
CA ASP A 236 -25.82 15.71 10.14
C ASP A 236 -25.85 16.51 8.82
N VAL A 237 -24.72 16.54 8.12
CA VAL A 237 -24.52 17.30 6.88
C VAL A 237 -24.62 16.38 5.66
N ARG A 238 -25.21 16.89 4.57
CA ARG A 238 -25.29 16.20 3.28
C ARG A 238 -24.57 16.96 2.19
N VAL A 239 -23.85 16.26 1.32
CA VAL A 239 -23.27 16.82 0.10
C VAL A 239 -23.66 15.95 -1.09
N TYR A 240 -24.20 16.56 -2.14
CA TYR A 240 -24.77 15.80 -3.26
C TYR A 240 -24.09 15.98 -4.63
N ALA A 241 -23.21 16.97 -4.76
CA ALA A 241 -22.44 17.18 -5.96
C ALA A 241 -21.21 18.07 -5.71
N SER A 242 -20.15 17.85 -6.48
CA SER A 242 -19.01 18.78 -6.63
C SER A 242 -18.36 18.60 -8.01
N GLY A 243 -17.85 19.69 -8.58
CA GLY A 243 -17.09 19.63 -9.84
C GLY A 243 -15.73 18.95 -9.69
N GLY A 244 -15.21 18.89 -8.46
CA GLY A 244 -13.98 18.19 -8.09
C GLY A 244 -14.21 17.44 -6.78
N MET A 245 -13.41 17.72 -5.77
CA MET A 245 -13.45 16.96 -4.51
C MET A 245 -14.70 17.25 -3.69
N CYS A 246 -15.15 16.33 -2.82
CA CYS A 246 -16.18 16.67 -1.84
C CYS A 246 -15.62 17.63 -0.78
N CYS A 247 -14.53 17.26 -0.11
CA CYS A 247 -13.88 18.08 0.90
C CYS A 247 -12.36 18.00 0.77
N VAL A 248 -11.71 19.17 0.67
CA VAL A 248 -10.26 19.30 0.79
C VAL A 248 -9.91 20.09 2.04
N ALA A 249 -8.96 19.59 2.83
CA ALA A 249 -8.33 20.33 3.92
C ALA A 249 -6.81 20.36 3.73
N SER A 250 -6.23 21.55 3.82
CA SER A 250 -4.81 21.78 3.54
C SER A 250 -4.17 22.66 4.60
N GLY A 251 -3.20 22.10 5.32
CA GLY A 251 -2.44 22.81 6.33
C GLY A 251 -3.27 23.28 7.54
N GLY A 252 -2.57 23.75 8.57
CA GLY A 252 -3.19 24.26 9.80
C GLY A 252 -3.28 23.21 10.90
N GLU A 253 -3.93 23.57 12.01
CA GLU A 253 -3.99 22.71 13.19
C GLU A 253 -4.87 21.47 12.95
N GLY A 254 -5.80 21.52 11.98
CA GLY A 254 -6.62 20.38 11.61
C GLY A 254 -7.63 20.00 12.70
N GLY A 255 -7.75 18.71 12.98
CA GLY A 255 -8.72 18.16 13.94
C GLY A 255 -10.16 18.43 13.51
N HIS A 256 -10.43 18.27 12.21
CA HIS A 256 -11.77 18.45 11.65
C HIS A 256 -12.61 17.20 11.91
N GLU A 257 -13.90 17.39 12.16
CA GLU A 257 -14.80 16.32 12.57
C GLU A 257 -15.99 16.24 11.63
N PHE A 258 -16.33 15.01 11.20
CA PHE A 258 -17.42 14.70 10.29
C PHE A 258 -18.27 13.61 10.92
N HIS A 259 -19.44 14.01 11.42
CA HIS A 259 -20.37 13.19 12.19
C HIS A 259 -21.66 13.05 11.40
N HIS A 260 -22.03 11.82 11.04
CA HIS A 260 -23.21 11.57 10.20
C HIS A 260 -23.19 12.43 8.91
N PHE A 261 -22.01 12.48 8.28
CA PHE A 261 -21.78 13.20 7.04
C PHE A 261 -22.09 12.29 5.85
N ILE A 262 -23.06 12.68 5.03
CA ILE A 262 -23.51 11.86 3.89
C ILE A 262 -23.11 12.57 2.59
N ALA A 263 -22.12 12.03 1.90
CA ALA A 263 -21.65 12.49 0.61
C ALA A 263 -21.90 11.41 -0.46
N THR A 264 -22.92 11.62 -1.30
CA THR A 264 -23.35 10.62 -2.29
C THR A 264 -24.17 11.28 -3.40
N ARG A 265 -24.63 10.51 -4.39
CA ARG A 265 -25.60 10.99 -5.39
C ARG A 265 -26.92 11.36 -4.72
N ARG A 266 -27.59 12.42 -5.20
CA ARG A 266 -28.84 12.89 -4.60
C ARG A 266 -29.96 11.85 -4.71
N PRO A 267 -30.55 11.36 -3.61
CA PRO A 267 -31.66 10.41 -3.67
C PRO A 267 -32.88 10.98 -4.41
N GLY A 268 -33.60 10.12 -5.13
CA GLY A 268 -34.79 10.53 -5.91
C GLY A 268 -34.46 11.32 -7.19
N THR A 269 -33.21 11.27 -7.66
CA THR A 269 -32.78 11.90 -8.91
C THR A 269 -32.20 10.86 -9.87
N ASN A 270 -32.02 11.23 -11.13
CA ASN A 270 -31.33 10.40 -12.12
C ASN A 270 -29.80 10.60 -12.15
N ARG A 271 -29.21 11.25 -11.14
CA ARG A 271 -27.76 11.43 -11.04
C ARG A 271 -27.07 10.07 -10.91
N LEU A 272 -26.14 9.77 -11.81
CA LEU A 272 -25.28 8.59 -11.74
C LEU A 272 -24.01 8.84 -10.90
N TYR A 273 -23.73 10.11 -10.62
CA TYR A 273 -22.44 10.57 -10.17
C TYR A 273 -22.57 11.71 -9.14
N ALA A 274 -21.53 11.93 -8.33
CA ALA A 274 -21.51 12.98 -7.31
C ALA A 274 -20.27 13.89 -7.36
N PHE A 275 -19.05 13.33 -7.30
CA PHE A 275 -17.85 14.12 -7.00
C PHE A 275 -16.74 13.97 -8.02
N GLY A 276 -16.45 15.08 -8.71
CA GLY A 276 -15.40 15.26 -9.71
C GLY A 276 -14.01 14.69 -9.42
N ALA A 277 -13.65 14.48 -8.15
CA ALA A 277 -12.36 13.93 -7.73
C ALA A 277 -12.54 13.20 -6.40
N ASP A 278 -11.59 13.32 -5.48
CA ASP A 278 -11.57 12.68 -4.18
C ASP A 278 -12.80 13.03 -3.33
N GLY A 279 -13.24 12.11 -2.48
CA GLY A 279 -14.21 12.39 -1.43
C GLY A 279 -13.59 13.31 -0.38
N PHE A 280 -12.76 12.75 0.49
CA PHE A 280 -11.98 13.49 1.46
C PHE A 280 -10.51 13.55 1.06
N HIS A 281 -9.96 14.75 0.87
CA HIS A 281 -8.53 14.97 0.61
C HIS A 281 -7.92 15.81 1.74
N MET A 282 -7.20 15.16 2.64
CA MET A 282 -6.72 15.75 3.90
C MET A 282 -5.20 15.78 3.90
N ASN A 283 -4.62 16.97 3.71
CA ASN A 283 -3.18 17.12 3.58
C ASN A 283 -2.58 18.10 4.58
N GLU A 284 -1.42 17.71 5.10
CA GLU A 284 -0.53 18.56 5.90
C GLU A 284 -1.16 19.15 7.18
N LEU A 285 -2.13 18.45 7.76
CA LEU A 285 -2.77 18.85 9.02
C LEU A 285 -1.89 18.43 10.20
N VAL A 286 -1.83 19.25 11.26
CA VAL A 286 -1.18 18.84 12.52
C VAL A 286 -1.92 17.66 13.14
N ASN A 287 -3.25 17.79 13.29
CA ASN A 287 -4.11 16.73 13.79
C ASN A 287 -5.00 16.21 12.65
N GLY A 288 -5.04 14.88 12.48
CA GLY A 288 -5.86 14.20 11.49
C GLY A 288 -7.37 14.42 11.70
N PRO A 289 -8.20 14.11 10.68
CA PRO A 289 -9.65 14.21 10.79
C PRO A 289 -10.24 13.09 11.65
N VAL A 290 -11.44 13.34 12.19
CA VAL A 290 -12.36 12.30 12.67
C VAL A 290 -13.52 12.20 11.69
N ILE A 291 -13.71 11.04 11.08
CA ILE A 291 -14.82 10.74 10.18
C ILE A 291 -15.57 9.56 10.77
N GLU A 292 -16.78 9.79 11.27
CA GLU A 292 -17.57 8.78 11.95
C GLU A 292 -19.04 8.74 11.52
N ASP A 293 -19.58 7.52 11.52
CA ASP A 293 -20.99 7.23 11.21
C ASP A 293 -21.44 7.85 9.87
N SER A 294 -20.53 7.88 8.89
CA SER A 294 -20.63 8.69 7.67
C SER A 294 -20.66 7.84 6.38
N GLU A 295 -21.06 8.46 5.27
CA GLU A 295 -21.10 7.85 3.93
C GLU A 295 -20.30 8.69 2.92
N MET A 296 -19.50 8.02 2.09
CA MET A 296 -18.85 8.62 0.91
C MET A 296 -19.00 7.67 -0.28
N SER A 297 -19.54 8.17 -1.39
CA SER A 297 -19.72 7.38 -2.61
C SER A 297 -19.82 8.21 -3.90
N TYR A 298 -19.63 7.54 -5.05
CA TYR A 298 -19.74 8.09 -6.40
C TYR A 298 -18.70 9.18 -6.73
N THR A 299 -17.43 8.94 -6.35
CA THR A 299 -16.27 9.79 -6.63
C THR A 299 -15.57 9.42 -7.95
N ALA A 300 -14.88 10.38 -8.58
CA ALA A 300 -13.98 10.12 -9.71
C ALA A 300 -12.50 9.99 -9.31
N ASP A 301 -12.23 9.81 -8.04
CA ASP A 301 -10.93 9.50 -7.49
C ASP A 301 -11.18 8.82 -6.14
N ASP A 302 -10.30 8.96 -5.17
CA ASP A 302 -10.38 8.20 -3.93
C ASP A 302 -11.57 8.58 -3.07
N LEU A 303 -12.08 7.65 -2.27
CA LEU A 303 -13.07 8.01 -1.25
C LEU A 303 -12.38 8.81 -0.14
N ILE A 304 -11.19 8.37 0.29
CA ILE A 304 -10.40 8.99 1.36
C ILE A 304 -8.93 9.01 0.95
N ASN A 305 -8.34 10.22 0.91
CA ASN A 305 -6.92 10.48 0.79
C ASN A 305 -6.44 11.29 2.00
N ILE A 306 -5.51 10.72 2.81
CA ILE A 306 -4.94 11.38 3.99
C ILE A 306 -3.42 11.27 3.95
N HIS A 307 -2.73 12.41 3.93
CA HIS A 307 -1.28 12.44 3.79
C HIS A 307 -0.62 13.69 4.39
N GLY A 308 0.68 13.62 4.59
CA GLY A 308 1.56 14.78 4.81
C GLY A 308 2.50 14.98 3.62
N ARG A 309 3.69 15.50 3.88
CA ARG A 309 4.79 15.61 2.91
C ARG A 309 6.15 15.37 3.55
N PHE A 310 7.12 14.96 2.73
CA PHE A 310 8.53 14.97 3.11
C PHE A 310 9.11 16.38 3.02
N GLY A 311 10.09 16.68 3.88
CA GLY A 311 11.07 17.71 3.57
C GLY A 311 12.13 17.16 2.61
N TRP A 312 12.89 18.03 1.99
CA TRP A 312 13.88 17.66 0.98
C TRP A 312 15.19 18.41 1.20
N VAL A 313 16.32 17.72 1.02
CA VAL A 313 17.63 18.35 0.98
C VAL A 313 17.88 18.92 -0.41
N CYS A 314 18.05 20.24 -0.52
CA CYS A 314 18.36 20.93 -1.77
C CYS A 314 19.87 20.91 -2.06
N SER A 315 20.70 21.14 -1.04
CA SER A 315 22.16 21.16 -1.15
C SER A 315 22.85 21.12 0.21
N ARG A 316 24.14 20.76 0.22
CA ARG A 316 25.03 20.98 1.35
C ARG A 316 25.61 22.39 1.30
N ASN A 317 25.54 23.14 2.39
CA ASN A 317 26.17 24.45 2.47
C ASN A 317 27.67 24.28 2.71
N ASN A 318 28.51 24.80 1.81
CA ASN A 318 29.96 24.63 1.82
C ASN A 318 30.42 23.15 1.92
N ASN A 319 29.69 22.23 1.28
CA ASN A 319 29.92 20.77 1.34
C ASN A 319 29.87 20.16 2.76
N SER A 320 29.27 20.85 3.74
CA SER A 320 29.12 20.36 5.11
C SER A 320 28.07 19.24 5.23
N LYS A 321 28.33 18.26 6.08
CA LYS A 321 27.38 17.19 6.48
C LYS A 321 26.47 17.59 7.64
N THR A 322 26.67 18.78 8.22
CA THR A 322 25.84 19.33 9.30
C THR A 322 25.07 20.58 8.88
N HIS A 323 25.50 21.27 7.82
CA HIS A 323 24.85 22.50 7.35
C HIS A 323 24.18 22.24 6.00
N LEU A 324 22.86 22.19 5.99
CA LEU A 324 22.08 21.85 4.81
C LEU A 324 21.15 23.00 4.42
N ARG A 325 20.88 23.12 3.13
CA ARG A 325 19.76 23.88 2.60
C ARG A 325 18.64 22.92 2.25
N ILE A 326 17.44 23.19 2.74
CA ILE A 326 16.29 22.29 2.65
C ILE A 326 15.04 22.99 2.12
N LEU A 327 14.13 22.22 1.52
CA LEU A 327 12.77 22.60 1.17
C LEU A 327 11.82 21.85 2.12
N CYS A 328 10.95 22.58 2.82
CA CYS A 328 9.88 21.95 3.61
C CYS A 328 8.68 22.87 3.76
N SER A 329 7.56 22.29 4.18
CA SER A 329 6.35 23.03 4.50
C SER A 329 6.59 24.00 5.65
N ALA A 330 6.03 25.20 5.55
CA ALA A 330 6.26 26.24 6.53
C ALA A 330 5.83 25.78 7.94
N GLY A 331 6.75 25.87 8.90
CA GLY A 331 6.48 25.49 10.29
C GLY A 331 6.56 23.98 10.60
N ALA A 332 6.86 23.12 9.62
CA ALA A 332 7.01 21.69 9.83
C ALA A 332 8.27 21.31 10.65
N ILE A 333 9.34 22.10 10.54
CA ILE A 333 10.60 21.91 11.28
C ILE A 333 10.82 23.06 12.25
N LYS A 334 11.28 22.76 13.47
CA LYS A 334 11.59 23.70 14.55
C LYS A 334 12.99 23.45 15.11
N VAL A 335 13.61 24.49 15.68
CA VAL A 335 14.85 24.34 16.45
C VAL A 335 14.61 23.43 17.66
N GLY A 336 15.52 22.50 17.90
CA GLY A 336 15.44 21.46 18.94
C GLY A 336 14.71 20.18 18.52
N GLN A 337 14.19 20.12 17.28
CA GLN A 337 13.49 18.93 16.76
C GLN A 337 14.48 17.90 16.21
N GLU A 338 14.30 16.62 16.53
CA GLU A 338 14.99 15.51 15.86
C GLU A 338 14.27 15.19 14.53
N ILE A 339 15.05 15.01 13.48
CA ILE A 339 14.58 14.66 12.13
C ILE A 339 15.43 13.54 11.55
N ASP A 340 14.82 12.73 10.68
CA ASP A 340 15.43 11.59 10.01
C ASP A 340 15.70 11.88 8.54
N PHE A 341 16.78 11.33 8.00
CA PHE A 341 17.19 11.50 6.61
C PHE A 341 17.17 10.16 5.87
N TRP A 342 16.69 10.19 4.64
CA TRP A 342 16.55 9.01 3.79
C TRP A 342 16.99 9.29 2.36
N ASP A 343 17.51 8.25 1.71
CA ASP A 343 17.74 8.30 0.28
C ASP A 343 16.40 8.24 -0.49
N ASN A 344 16.17 9.14 -1.44
CA ASN A 344 14.88 9.19 -2.14
C ASN A 344 14.66 8.05 -3.13
N VAL A 345 15.73 7.43 -3.66
CA VAL A 345 15.59 6.32 -4.60
C VAL A 345 15.65 5.00 -3.86
N THR A 346 16.71 4.80 -3.08
CA THR A 346 17.00 3.55 -2.36
C THR A 346 16.31 3.44 -1.01
N GLN A 347 15.56 4.47 -0.59
CA GLN A 347 14.87 4.55 0.72
C GLN A 347 15.76 4.14 1.91
N GLN A 348 17.08 4.17 1.75
CA GLN A 348 18.04 3.78 2.77
C GLN A 348 18.08 4.87 3.82
N TYR A 349 18.07 4.45 5.08
CA TYR A 349 18.26 5.37 6.19
C TYR A 349 19.67 5.99 6.14
N ARG A 350 19.74 7.32 6.18
CA ARG A 350 20.99 8.11 6.08
C ARG A 350 21.42 8.74 7.40
N GLY A 351 20.64 8.55 8.46
CA GLY A 351 20.91 9.04 9.80
C GLY A 351 19.84 10.00 10.31
N LYS A 352 19.99 10.40 11.57
CA LYS A 352 19.14 11.37 12.23
C LYS A 352 19.98 12.44 12.91
N ALA A 353 19.41 13.62 13.10
CA ALA A 353 20.04 14.70 13.84
C ALA A 353 19.00 15.65 14.43
N THR A 354 19.40 16.37 15.47
CA THR A 354 18.61 17.49 16.02
C THR A 354 18.93 18.78 15.28
N VAL A 355 17.90 19.56 14.95
CA VAL A 355 18.04 20.87 14.31
C VAL A 355 18.46 21.91 15.34
N GLU A 356 19.70 22.38 15.27
CA GLU A 356 20.25 23.39 16.19
C GLU A 356 19.97 24.82 15.75
N SER A 357 19.87 25.06 14.44
CA SER A 357 19.43 26.34 13.90
C SER A 357 18.61 26.15 12.63
N LEU A 358 17.69 27.09 12.38
CA LEU A 358 16.79 27.10 11.24
C LEU A 358 16.59 28.56 10.80
N THR A 359 17.07 28.90 9.60
CA THR A 359 16.97 30.25 9.03
C THR A 359 16.22 30.20 7.71
N ARG A 360 15.11 30.92 7.60
CA ARG A 360 14.34 30.99 6.35
C ARG A 360 15.11 31.81 5.30
N VAL A 361 15.30 31.24 4.12
CA VAL A 361 15.89 31.94 2.97
C VAL A 361 14.83 32.86 2.35
N SER A 362 15.17 34.13 2.15
CA SER A 362 14.27 35.15 1.59
C SER A 362 14.68 35.65 0.20
N ASN A 363 15.91 35.38 -0.23
CA ASN A 363 16.41 35.79 -1.54
C ASN A 363 15.75 34.96 -2.65
N ALA A 364 15.02 35.62 -3.55
CA ALA A 364 14.26 34.95 -4.61
C ALA A 364 15.13 34.12 -5.58
N THR A 365 16.34 34.59 -5.89
CA THR A 365 17.27 33.86 -6.76
C THR A 365 17.76 32.59 -6.08
N GLU A 366 18.10 32.66 -4.80
CA GLU A 366 18.52 31.48 -4.02
C GLU A 366 17.39 30.47 -3.85
N ILE A 367 16.16 30.93 -3.65
CA ILE A 367 14.98 30.07 -3.59
C ILE A 367 14.76 29.36 -4.94
N ALA A 368 14.83 30.11 -6.04
CA ALA A 368 14.66 29.55 -7.38
C ALA A 368 15.73 28.50 -7.70
N GLU A 369 16.99 28.76 -7.35
CA GLU A 369 18.08 27.81 -7.56
C GLU A 369 17.94 26.56 -6.68
N ALA A 370 17.56 26.70 -5.41
CA ALA A 370 17.33 25.56 -4.52
C ALA A 370 16.20 24.63 -4.99
N LYS A 371 15.20 25.17 -5.70
CA LYS A 371 14.07 24.41 -6.26
C LYS A 371 14.35 23.76 -7.61
N LYS A 372 15.46 24.10 -8.28
CA LYS A 372 15.70 23.77 -9.70
C LYS A 372 15.75 22.27 -10.04
N ASP A 373 15.95 21.41 -9.03
CA ASP A 373 16.12 19.96 -9.22
C ASP A 373 15.45 19.10 -8.13
N VAL A 374 14.73 19.72 -7.21
CA VAL A 374 13.89 19.03 -6.21
C VAL A 374 12.46 19.19 -6.71
N ILE A 375 11.97 18.17 -7.44
CA ILE A 375 10.63 17.99 -8.04
C ILE A 375 9.74 19.25 -8.15
N GLN A 376 9.32 19.56 -9.38
CA GLN A 376 8.59 20.78 -9.76
C GLN A 376 7.21 21.01 -9.10
N TYR A 377 6.67 20.05 -8.34
CA TYR A 377 5.30 20.06 -7.83
C TYR A 377 5.17 20.31 -6.31
N LEU A 378 6.28 20.57 -5.61
CA LEU A 378 6.25 20.81 -4.17
C LEU A 378 6.22 22.31 -3.81
N ASP A 379 5.09 22.73 -3.23
CA ASP A 379 4.99 24.02 -2.53
C ASP A 379 5.66 23.94 -1.16
N GLY A 380 6.43 24.98 -0.80
CA GLY A 380 7.21 24.98 0.44
C GLY A 380 8.19 26.15 0.53
N SER A 381 8.74 26.35 1.73
CA SER A 381 9.76 27.35 2.04
C SER A 381 11.16 26.74 2.06
N ILE A 382 12.15 27.54 1.67
CA ILE A 382 13.57 27.16 1.75
C ILE A 382 14.15 27.62 3.07
N TYR A 383 14.92 26.75 3.70
CA TYR A 383 15.62 27.02 4.96
C TYR A 383 17.08 26.56 4.89
N ASP A 384 17.96 27.32 5.55
CA ASP A 384 19.27 26.84 5.95
C ASP A 384 19.18 26.29 7.37
N ILE A 385 19.63 25.05 7.57
CA ILE A 385 19.67 24.36 8.86
C ILE A 385 21.08 24.01 9.28
N VAL A 386 21.29 23.97 10.60
CA VAL A 386 22.46 23.37 11.25
C VAL A 386 22.01 22.20 12.10
N LEU A 387 22.70 21.07 11.99
CA LEU A 387 22.41 19.80 12.63
C LEU A 387 23.43 19.50 13.75
N SER A 388 22.97 18.82 14.80
CA SER A 388 23.78 18.42 15.96
C SER A 388 24.92 17.43 15.65
N ASN A 389 24.83 16.70 14.54
CA ASN A 389 25.80 15.70 14.12
C ASN A 389 25.76 15.54 12.60
N GLU A 390 26.84 14.97 12.04
CA GLU A 390 26.91 14.67 10.62
C GLU A 390 25.85 13.64 10.21
N VAL A 391 25.25 13.85 9.04
CA VAL A 391 24.38 12.88 8.36
C VAL A 391 24.83 12.73 6.91
N GLU A 392 24.69 11.55 6.33
CA GLU A 392 25.03 11.30 4.92
C GLU A 392 23.84 11.66 4.01
N ALA A 393 23.44 12.93 4.07
CA ALA A 393 22.34 13.46 3.28
C ALA A 393 22.87 14.32 2.13
N ASP A 394 22.51 13.93 0.91
CA ASP A 394 22.84 14.62 -0.33
C ASP A 394 21.60 15.30 -0.93
N LYS A 395 21.81 16.06 -2.00
CA LYS A 395 20.73 16.65 -2.79
C LYS A 395 19.68 15.59 -3.14
N ALA A 396 18.41 15.97 -3.01
CA ALA A 396 17.24 15.13 -3.15
C ALA A 396 17.03 14.06 -2.06
N SER A 397 17.84 14.02 -0.99
CA SER A 397 17.50 13.20 0.18
C SER A 397 16.20 13.67 0.81
N LEU A 398 15.41 12.73 1.30
CA LEU A 398 14.16 12.98 2.00
C LEU A 398 14.42 13.28 3.48
N ILE A 399 13.56 14.12 4.05
CA ILE A 399 13.55 14.49 5.46
C ILE A 399 12.20 14.06 6.03
N GLU A 400 12.25 13.11 6.95
CA GLU A 400 11.10 12.72 7.78
C GLU A 400 11.13 13.58 9.06
N HIS A 401 10.25 14.57 9.09
CA HIS A 401 10.13 15.57 10.16
C HIS A 401 8.99 15.31 11.15
N HIS A 402 8.12 14.32 10.94
CA HIS A 402 7.05 13.90 11.87
C HIS A 402 5.94 14.93 12.17
N ALA A 403 6.09 16.19 11.77
CA ALA A 403 5.04 17.22 11.87
C ALA A 403 4.14 17.25 10.63
N ASN A 404 2.89 17.71 10.79
CA ASN A 404 1.94 17.92 9.69
C ASN A 404 1.70 16.66 8.84
N VAL A 405 1.63 15.49 9.48
CA VAL A 405 1.37 14.19 8.84
C VAL A 405 -0.04 13.69 9.11
N CYS A 406 -0.99 14.60 9.40
CA CYS A 406 -2.36 14.24 9.75
C CYS A 406 -2.43 13.21 10.90
N SER A 407 -1.54 13.34 11.89
CA SER A 407 -1.40 12.36 12.97
C SER A 407 -2.70 12.23 13.78
N GLY A 408 -3.05 11.01 14.16
CA GLY A 408 -4.21 10.75 15.02
C GLY A 408 -5.55 10.68 14.28
N PHE A 409 -5.55 10.48 12.96
CA PHE A 409 -6.80 10.39 12.19
C PHE A 409 -7.65 9.18 12.58
N VAL A 410 -8.96 9.33 12.51
CA VAL A 410 -9.93 8.26 12.79
C VAL A 410 -10.94 8.19 11.66
N VAL A 411 -11.10 7.01 11.07
CA VAL A 411 -12.21 6.68 10.15
C VAL A 411 -12.94 5.48 10.69
N ARG A 412 -14.19 5.66 11.14
CA ARG A 412 -14.93 4.58 11.77
C ARG A 412 -16.41 4.55 11.48
N ASN A 413 -16.98 3.34 11.49
CA ASN A 413 -18.41 3.11 11.27
C ASN A 413 -18.93 3.73 9.95
N CYS A 414 -18.07 3.88 8.95
CA CYS A 414 -18.42 4.52 7.69
C CYS A 414 -18.85 3.49 6.64
N LYS A 415 -19.69 3.95 5.71
CA LYS A 415 -20.03 3.24 4.48
C LYS A 415 -19.32 3.94 3.31
N LEU A 416 -18.26 3.31 2.81
CA LEU A 416 -17.40 3.83 1.75
C LEU A 416 -17.61 2.95 0.52
N HIS A 417 -18.24 3.47 -0.53
CA HIS A 417 -18.57 2.61 -1.66
C HIS A 417 -18.62 3.31 -3.00
N ASP A 418 -18.58 2.52 -4.06
CA ASP A 418 -18.82 3.00 -5.43
C ASP A 418 -17.84 4.11 -5.84
N THR A 419 -16.57 3.76 -5.97
CA THR A 419 -15.55 4.60 -6.61
C THR A 419 -14.84 3.79 -7.69
N PHE A 420 -14.41 4.46 -8.75
CA PHE A 420 -13.57 3.81 -9.75
C PHE A 420 -12.09 3.72 -9.35
N ASN A 421 -11.63 4.43 -8.31
CA ASN A 421 -10.23 4.40 -7.88
C ASN A 421 -10.07 3.70 -6.53
N ARG A 422 -9.37 4.29 -5.55
CA ARG A 422 -9.06 3.63 -4.26
C ARG A 422 -10.09 3.99 -3.20
N GLY A 423 -10.34 3.08 -2.26
CA GLY A 423 -11.18 3.39 -1.10
C GLY A 423 -10.41 4.27 -0.13
N PHE A 424 -9.24 3.79 0.25
CA PHE A 424 -8.24 4.51 1.04
C PHE A 424 -6.97 4.72 0.23
N LEU A 425 -6.48 5.96 0.22
CA LEU A 425 -5.11 6.34 -0.09
C LEU A 425 -4.51 6.99 1.16
N ILE A 426 -3.76 6.23 1.95
CA ILE A 426 -3.09 6.73 3.14
C ILE A 426 -1.60 6.87 2.81
N ASN A 427 -1.19 8.09 2.49
CA ASN A 427 0.17 8.39 2.06
C ASN A 427 0.99 9.02 3.20
N GLY A 428 1.50 8.18 4.10
CA GLY A 428 2.39 8.61 5.18
C GLY A 428 1.72 9.25 6.39
N ALA A 429 0.39 9.25 6.46
CA ALA A 429 -0.31 9.66 7.68
C ALA A 429 -0.11 8.61 8.80
N SER A 430 0.07 9.08 10.02
CA SER A 430 0.52 8.25 11.16
C SER A 430 -0.44 8.31 12.35
N ASP A 431 -0.27 7.43 13.32
CA ASP A 431 -1.10 7.30 14.53
C ASP A 431 -2.60 7.13 14.23
N GLY A 432 -2.91 6.49 13.10
CA GLY A 432 -4.26 6.41 12.55
C GLY A 432 -5.05 5.17 13.00
N ILE A 433 -6.37 5.30 12.99
CA ILE A 433 -7.31 4.19 13.20
C ILE A 433 -8.34 4.15 12.06
N ILE A 434 -8.42 3.01 11.39
CA ILE A 434 -9.46 2.68 10.42
C ILE A 434 -10.22 1.47 10.96
N GLU A 435 -11.46 1.67 11.43
CA GLU A 435 -12.19 0.60 12.12
C GLU A 435 -13.69 0.51 11.80
N ASN A 436 -14.22 -0.72 11.79
CA ASN A 436 -15.65 -0.98 11.65
C ASN A 436 -16.29 -0.35 10.40
N ASN A 437 -15.51 -0.14 9.33
CA ASN A 437 -16.03 0.41 8.08
C ASN A 437 -16.49 -0.70 7.13
N ILE A 438 -17.43 -0.37 6.26
CA ILE A 438 -17.78 -1.18 5.08
C ILE A 438 -17.21 -0.45 3.87
N VAL A 439 -16.28 -1.12 3.17
CA VAL A 439 -15.71 -0.65 1.91
C VAL A 439 -16.18 -1.56 0.79
N GLN A 440 -16.86 -1.01 -0.21
CA GLN A 440 -17.53 -1.83 -1.23
C GLN A 440 -17.46 -1.25 -2.63
N ASN A 441 -17.28 -2.11 -3.64
CA ASN A 441 -17.32 -1.72 -5.06
C ASN A 441 -16.31 -0.60 -5.39
N VAL A 442 -15.04 -0.93 -5.16
CA VAL A 442 -13.89 -0.02 -5.29
C VAL A 442 -12.93 -0.61 -6.31
N GLY A 443 -12.38 0.23 -7.18
CA GLY A 443 -11.56 -0.22 -8.31
C GLY A 443 -10.16 -0.71 -8.03
N SER A 444 -9.37 0.15 -7.40
CA SER A 444 -7.91 0.01 -7.30
C SER A 444 -7.48 -0.49 -5.93
N GLY A 445 -8.40 -0.99 -5.11
CA GLY A 445 -8.08 -1.48 -3.78
C GLY A 445 -7.90 -0.39 -2.72
N GLN A 446 -7.07 -0.74 -1.73
CA GLN A 446 -6.70 0.14 -0.62
C GLN A 446 -5.19 0.31 -0.60
N SER A 447 -4.73 1.54 -0.68
CA SER A 447 -3.32 1.90 -0.80
C SER A 447 -2.82 2.57 0.47
N PHE A 448 -1.81 1.97 1.09
CA PHE A 448 -1.14 2.47 2.30
C PHE A 448 0.36 2.60 1.99
N HIS A 449 0.81 3.77 1.56
CA HIS A 449 2.22 3.92 1.15
C HIS A 449 2.76 5.31 1.40
N MET A 450 3.84 5.63 0.69
CA MET A 450 4.36 6.97 0.45
C MET A 450 4.60 7.10 -1.05
N GLU A 451 4.62 8.32 -1.59
CA GLU A 451 4.93 8.55 -2.99
C GLU A 451 5.79 9.81 -3.18
N THR A 452 7.01 9.62 -3.68
CA THR A 452 7.92 10.73 -4.07
C THR A 452 8.10 10.86 -5.57
N TRP A 453 7.26 10.18 -6.37
CA TRP A 453 7.28 10.26 -7.83
C TRP A 453 6.67 11.56 -8.38
N ILE A 454 5.33 11.64 -8.49
CA ILE A 454 4.66 12.80 -9.08
C ILE A 454 4.08 13.70 -7.97
N TYR A 455 3.47 13.10 -6.95
CA TYR A 455 2.67 13.85 -5.98
C TYR A 455 3.44 14.32 -4.73
N GLY A 456 4.56 13.65 -4.38
CA GLY A 456 5.37 14.03 -3.21
C GLY A 456 4.64 13.88 -1.88
N GLU A 457 3.72 12.92 -1.79
CA GLU A 457 2.90 12.62 -0.62
C GLU A 457 3.66 11.68 0.34
N GLY A 458 3.65 11.99 1.63
CA GLY A 458 4.43 11.25 2.64
C GLY A 458 4.11 11.68 4.07
N GLN A 459 4.80 11.29 5.13
CA GLN A 459 6.10 10.64 5.16
C GLN A 459 5.95 9.12 5.11
N TYR A 460 6.59 8.38 6.01
CA TYR A 460 6.31 6.97 6.18
C TYR A 460 5.21 6.78 7.21
N ILE A 461 4.37 5.77 6.99
CA ILE A 461 3.32 5.41 7.95
C ILE A 461 3.99 4.84 9.21
N ASN A 462 3.63 5.40 10.36
CA ASN A 462 3.98 4.88 11.67
C ASN A 462 2.72 4.74 12.52
N ASN A 463 2.55 3.60 13.20
CA ASN A 463 1.46 3.35 14.14
C ASN A 463 0.07 3.45 13.49
N LEU A 464 -0.25 2.52 12.58
CA LEU A 464 -1.57 2.41 11.94
C LEU A 464 -2.29 1.14 12.37
N ILE A 465 -3.56 1.29 12.74
CA ILE A 465 -4.45 0.19 13.06
C ILE A 465 -5.59 0.14 12.03
N VAL A 466 -5.66 -0.95 11.28
CA VAL A 466 -6.79 -1.28 10.39
C VAL A 466 -7.49 -2.50 10.97
N ARG A 467 -8.68 -2.31 11.56
CA ARG A 467 -9.37 -3.39 12.28
C ARG A 467 -10.86 -3.50 12.05
N ASN A 468 -11.38 -4.73 12.07
CA ASN A 468 -12.81 -5.02 12.00
C ASN A 468 -13.53 -4.38 10.80
N ASN A 469 -12.80 -4.08 9.72
CA ASN A 469 -13.39 -3.55 8.50
C ASN A 469 -13.87 -4.69 7.61
N THR A 470 -14.86 -4.40 6.76
CA THR A 470 -15.37 -5.33 5.76
C THR A 470 -15.11 -4.75 4.37
N PHE A 471 -14.26 -5.42 3.59
CA PHE A 471 -13.90 -5.07 2.21
C PHE A 471 -14.61 -6.05 1.25
N LYS A 472 -15.48 -5.54 0.38
CA LYS A 472 -16.28 -6.35 -0.55
C LYS A 472 -16.14 -5.84 -1.98
N LYS A 473 -15.59 -6.66 -2.89
CA LYS A 473 -15.28 -6.20 -4.25
C LYS A 473 -14.49 -4.89 -4.22
N ALA A 474 -13.45 -4.87 -3.39
CA ALA A 474 -12.77 -3.63 -2.99
C ALA A 474 -11.25 -3.77 -3.01
N GLY A 475 -10.72 -4.71 -3.78
CA GLY A 475 -9.30 -4.99 -3.91
C GLY A 475 -8.57 -5.39 -2.62
N ALA A 476 -7.26 -5.56 -2.74
CA ALA A 476 -6.39 -5.93 -1.65
C ALA A 476 -6.11 -4.75 -0.70
N LEU A 477 -5.69 -5.08 0.53
CA LEU A 477 -4.96 -4.16 1.40
C LEU A 477 -3.49 -4.14 0.97
N TRP A 478 -3.04 -3.00 0.47
CA TRP A 478 -1.74 -2.86 -0.16
C TRP A 478 -0.82 -1.90 0.61
N PHE A 479 0.33 -2.40 1.07
CA PHE A 479 1.36 -1.55 1.70
C PHE A 479 2.65 -1.51 0.88
N SER A 480 3.09 -0.31 0.49
CA SER A 480 4.29 -0.13 -0.35
C SER A 480 5.01 1.21 -0.16
N THR A 481 5.99 1.48 -1.01
CA THR A 481 6.62 2.79 -1.21
C THR A 481 6.69 3.06 -2.72
N VAL A 482 6.51 4.31 -3.15
CA VAL A 482 6.52 4.70 -4.57
C VAL A 482 7.59 5.78 -4.80
N PRO A 483 8.88 5.38 -4.92
CA PRO A 483 9.99 6.29 -5.17
C PRO A 483 9.94 6.91 -6.58
N PRO A 484 10.86 7.83 -6.95
CA PRO A 484 10.88 8.43 -8.28
C PRO A 484 10.97 7.41 -9.41
N GLY A 485 10.24 7.68 -10.49
CA GLY A 485 10.11 6.75 -11.62
C GLY A 485 8.80 5.96 -11.62
N GLY A 486 7.94 6.17 -10.63
CA GLY A 486 6.53 5.74 -10.62
C GLY A 486 6.27 4.27 -10.46
N ASN A 487 7.33 3.50 -10.26
CA ASN A 487 7.21 2.11 -9.93
C ASN A 487 7.31 1.98 -8.42
N SER A 488 6.31 1.35 -7.81
CA SER A 488 6.29 0.94 -6.40
C SER A 488 7.39 -0.07 -6.03
N PHE A 489 8.38 -0.25 -6.92
CA PHE A 489 9.11 -1.50 -7.16
C PHE A 489 10.60 -1.31 -7.46
N TYR A 490 11.14 -0.10 -7.41
CA TYR A 490 12.58 0.09 -7.58
C TYR A 490 13.31 -0.32 -6.31
N GLY A 491 13.91 -1.51 -6.31
CA GLY A 491 14.86 -1.97 -5.30
C GLY A 491 14.18 -2.42 -4.01
N ALA A 492 14.29 -3.71 -3.67
CA ALA A 492 13.99 -4.12 -2.29
C ALA A 492 15.03 -3.45 -1.39
N PHE A 493 14.63 -2.34 -0.79
CA PHE A 493 15.43 -1.59 0.13
C PHE A 493 15.70 -2.43 1.36
N ARG A 494 16.95 -2.46 1.85
CA ARG A 494 17.27 -3.06 3.16
C ARG A 494 16.57 -2.36 4.33
N SER A 495 15.84 -1.29 4.06
CA SER A 495 15.13 -0.50 5.05
C SER A 495 13.67 -0.91 5.16
N THR A 496 13.16 -0.78 6.36
CA THR A 496 11.75 -0.93 6.72
C THR A 496 11.25 0.39 7.28
N PRO A 497 11.08 1.41 6.41
CA PRO A 497 10.78 2.77 6.85
C PRO A 497 9.35 2.91 7.42
N MET A 498 8.39 2.08 7.02
CA MET A 498 7.07 2.04 7.66
C MET A 498 7.13 1.21 8.94
N ARG A 499 6.35 1.58 9.95
CA ARG A 499 6.50 1.02 11.30
C ARG A 499 5.18 0.78 12.00
N ASN A 500 5.12 -0.27 12.82
CA ASN A 500 4.04 -0.53 13.76
C ASN A 500 2.65 -0.58 13.08
N ILE A 501 2.48 -1.51 12.14
CA ILE A 501 1.25 -1.67 11.37
C ILE A 501 0.47 -2.88 11.87
N GLN A 502 -0.82 -2.70 12.14
CA GLN A 502 -1.70 -3.74 12.67
C GLN A 502 -2.93 -3.92 11.78
N LEU A 503 -3.11 -5.12 11.24
CA LEU A 503 -4.26 -5.56 10.46
C LEU A 503 -5.00 -6.63 11.26
N ILE A 504 -6.12 -6.27 11.89
CA ILE A 504 -6.77 -7.12 12.90
C ILE A 504 -8.25 -7.37 12.59
N GLY A 505 -8.69 -8.62 12.51
CA GLY A 505 -10.13 -8.93 12.47
C GLY A 505 -10.86 -8.42 11.22
N ASN A 506 -10.16 -8.08 10.14
CA ASN A 506 -10.79 -7.59 8.92
C ASN A 506 -11.40 -8.75 8.11
N HIS A 507 -12.49 -8.49 7.42
CA HIS A 507 -13.12 -9.41 6.47
C HIS A 507 -12.89 -8.91 5.05
N ILE A 508 -12.18 -9.68 4.24
CA ILE A 508 -11.76 -9.31 2.88
C ILE A 508 -12.36 -10.32 1.90
N GLU A 509 -13.31 -9.86 1.09
CA GLU A 509 -13.92 -10.63 0.01
C GLU A 509 -13.29 -10.21 -1.32
N LEU A 510 -12.49 -11.11 -1.89
CA LEU A 510 -11.79 -10.91 -3.15
C LEU A 510 -12.74 -11.10 -4.35
N SER A 511 -12.58 -10.22 -5.36
CA SER A 511 -13.21 -10.32 -6.68
C SER A 511 -12.50 -11.35 -7.57
N GLU A 512 -13.18 -11.80 -8.64
CA GLU A 512 -12.54 -12.63 -9.67
C GLU A 512 -11.31 -11.90 -10.27
N GLY A 513 -10.19 -12.60 -10.45
CA GLY A 513 -8.94 -11.98 -10.93
C GLY A 513 -8.09 -11.24 -9.89
N GLU A 514 -8.57 -11.05 -8.65
CA GLU A 514 -7.73 -10.58 -7.54
C GLU A 514 -6.93 -11.74 -6.95
N ILE A 515 -5.66 -11.45 -6.63
CA ILE A 515 -4.63 -12.48 -6.47
C ILE A 515 -4.17 -12.62 -5.00
N ALA A 516 -4.23 -11.55 -4.19
CA ALA A 516 -4.03 -11.56 -2.73
C ALA A 516 -5.02 -10.63 -2.02
N GLY A 517 -5.38 -10.93 -0.76
CA GLY A 517 -6.20 -10.06 0.10
C GLY A 517 -5.39 -9.08 0.93
N ILE A 518 -4.21 -9.49 1.39
CA ILE A 518 -3.28 -8.64 2.13
C ILE A 518 -1.90 -8.78 1.51
N THR A 519 -1.30 -7.65 1.13
CA THR A 519 0.10 -7.62 0.74
C THR A 519 0.85 -6.48 1.42
N THR A 520 1.97 -6.84 2.06
CA THR A 520 2.75 -5.92 2.88
C THR A 520 4.22 -5.89 2.49
N THR A 521 4.76 -4.67 2.40
CA THR A 521 6.19 -4.44 2.15
C THR A 521 6.75 -3.31 2.99
N TYR A 522 8.05 -3.35 3.30
CA TYR A 522 8.82 -2.26 3.91
C TYR A 522 8.40 -1.87 5.33
N ILE A 523 7.90 -2.83 6.11
CA ILE A 523 7.37 -2.60 7.47
C ILE A 523 8.24 -3.25 8.55
N ASP A 524 8.55 -2.50 9.60
CA ASP A 524 9.06 -2.99 10.88
C ASP A 524 7.94 -3.03 11.92
N GLY A 525 7.68 -4.19 12.53
CA GLY A 525 6.60 -4.36 13.50
C GLY A 525 5.24 -4.49 12.79
N LEU A 526 5.07 -5.59 12.04
CA LEU A 526 3.84 -5.91 11.32
C LEU A 526 3.05 -6.98 12.06
N LYS A 527 1.74 -6.75 12.24
CA LYS A 527 0.81 -7.73 12.79
C LYS A 527 -0.37 -7.96 11.85
N ILE A 528 -0.61 -9.22 11.48
CA ILE A 528 -1.74 -9.66 10.67
C ILE A 528 -2.48 -10.73 11.47
N ILE A 529 -3.51 -10.33 12.21
CA ILE A 529 -4.14 -11.17 13.25
C ILE A 529 -5.64 -11.32 13.00
N ASP A 530 -6.15 -12.55 13.09
CA ASP A 530 -7.59 -12.87 13.07
C ASP A 530 -8.37 -12.33 11.85
N ASN A 531 -7.71 -12.06 10.73
CA ASN A 531 -8.39 -11.61 9.51
C ASN A 531 -9.05 -12.79 8.80
N THR A 532 -10.17 -12.54 8.14
CA THR A 532 -10.84 -13.50 7.25
C THR A 532 -10.62 -13.06 5.81
N VAL A 533 -10.02 -13.90 4.99
CA VAL A 533 -9.89 -13.69 3.54
C VAL A 533 -10.71 -14.75 2.82
N VAL A 534 -11.73 -14.31 2.08
CA VAL A 534 -12.63 -15.16 1.30
C VAL A 534 -12.46 -14.83 -0.17
N ARG A 535 -12.28 -15.87 -1.00
CA ARG A 535 -12.32 -15.70 -2.46
C ARG A 535 -13.74 -15.95 -2.97
N SER A 536 -14.41 -14.90 -3.43
CA SER A 536 -15.77 -15.01 -3.96
C SER A 536 -15.74 -15.65 -5.35
N LEU A 537 -16.35 -16.83 -5.50
CA LEU A 537 -16.55 -17.52 -6.77
C LEU A 537 -17.84 -17.04 -7.45
N SER A 538 -17.92 -15.76 -7.81
CA SER A 538 -19.00 -15.28 -8.67
C SER A 538 -18.73 -13.87 -9.17
N ASP A 539 -18.30 -13.74 -10.41
CA ASP A 539 -19.07 -13.19 -11.53
C ASP A 539 -18.05 -12.86 -12.62
N GLN A 540 -18.18 -13.52 -13.77
CA GLN A 540 -17.37 -13.24 -14.96
C GLN A 540 -17.49 -11.76 -15.27
N ASP A 541 -16.42 -10.98 -15.08
CA ASP A 541 -16.11 -9.75 -15.83
C ASP A 541 -14.86 -9.00 -15.33
N TRP A 542 -14.24 -9.41 -14.22
CA TRP A 542 -13.17 -8.61 -13.61
C TRP A 542 -11.75 -9.02 -14.04
N LYS A 543 -11.30 -8.56 -15.20
CA LYS A 543 -9.87 -8.54 -15.56
C LYS A 543 -9.34 -7.11 -15.49
N ASN A 544 -8.86 -6.71 -14.32
CA ASN A 544 -8.15 -5.44 -14.20
C ASN A 544 -6.70 -5.63 -14.66
N GLU A 545 -6.38 -5.20 -15.89
CA GLU A 545 -5.01 -5.28 -16.44
C GLU A 545 -3.99 -4.54 -15.57
N ASP A 546 -4.42 -3.50 -14.84
CA ASP A 546 -3.56 -2.76 -13.91
C ASP A 546 -3.13 -3.64 -12.73
N ASN A 547 -4.06 -4.36 -12.09
CA ASN A 547 -3.74 -5.31 -11.01
C ASN A 547 -2.80 -6.44 -11.47
N VAL A 548 -2.90 -6.86 -12.74
CA VAL A 548 -2.02 -7.88 -13.32
C VAL A 548 -0.58 -7.37 -13.46
N GLN A 549 -0.38 -6.11 -13.87
CA GLN A 549 0.97 -5.52 -13.93
C GLN A 549 1.61 -5.33 -12.55
N PHE A 550 0.82 -4.95 -11.53
CA PHE A 550 1.32 -4.83 -10.16
C PHE A 550 1.68 -6.20 -9.56
N VAL A 551 0.95 -7.27 -9.92
CA VAL A 551 1.25 -8.65 -9.50
C VAL A 551 2.45 -9.25 -10.22
N GLU A 552 2.65 -8.94 -11.51
CA GLU A 552 3.84 -9.38 -12.27
C GLU A 552 5.17 -8.83 -11.71
N GLY A 553 5.14 -7.66 -11.06
CA GLY A 553 6.29 -7.07 -10.36
C GLY A 553 6.86 -7.93 -9.24
N TYR A 554 6.01 -8.67 -8.51
CA TYR A 554 6.40 -9.61 -7.44
C TYR A 554 6.71 -11.03 -7.94
N GLY A 555 6.82 -11.19 -9.26
CA GLY A 555 6.82 -12.49 -9.91
C GLY A 555 5.45 -13.16 -9.78
N LYS A 556 5.25 -14.27 -10.49
CA LYS A 556 4.05 -15.13 -10.41
C LYS A 556 3.86 -15.80 -9.02
N SER A 557 4.39 -15.20 -7.95
CA SER A 557 4.49 -15.76 -6.60
C SER A 557 3.38 -15.29 -5.66
N ILE A 558 2.54 -14.34 -6.05
CA ILE A 558 1.36 -13.93 -5.27
C ILE A 558 0.25 -14.98 -5.44
N GLU A 559 0.51 -16.27 -5.30
CA GLU A 559 -0.58 -17.25 -5.25
C GLU A 559 -1.26 -17.29 -3.86
N SER A 560 -0.80 -16.47 -2.90
CA SER A 560 -1.24 -16.51 -1.50
C SER A 560 -2.23 -15.42 -1.10
N ALA A 561 -3.21 -15.77 -0.27
CA ALA A 561 -4.16 -14.82 0.31
C ALA A 561 -3.48 -13.73 1.17
N ILE A 562 -2.41 -14.08 1.88
CA ILE A 562 -1.56 -13.15 2.65
C ILE A 562 -0.11 -13.28 2.17
N PHE A 563 0.46 -12.16 1.72
CA PHE A 563 1.85 -12.07 1.28
C PHE A 563 2.61 -10.95 1.99
N THR A 564 3.84 -11.22 2.44
CA THR A 564 4.73 -10.18 2.98
C THR A 564 6.15 -10.31 2.47
N THR A 565 6.83 -9.20 2.22
CA THR A 565 8.25 -9.20 1.81
C THR A 565 8.94 -7.91 2.28
N ALA A 566 10.26 -7.89 2.44
CA ALA A 566 11.00 -6.73 2.94
C ALA A 566 10.43 -6.18 4.28
N CYS A 567 10.18 -7.07 5.24
CA CYS A 567 9.55 -6.75 6.52
C CYS A 567 10.37 -7.31 7.69
N LYS A 568 10.30 -6.65 8.84
CA LYS A 568 10.96 -7.08 10.08
C LYS A 568 9.94 -7.18 11.20
N ASN A 569 10.18 -8.11 12.12
CA ASN A 569 9.34 -8.31 13.31
C ASN A 569 7.87 -8.52 12.92
N VAL A 570 7.61 -9.65 12.25
CA VAL A 570 6.32 -9.96 11.64
C VAL A 570 5.58 -11.03 12.46
N GLU A 571 4.33 -10.76 12.80
CA GLU A 571 3.42 -11.70 13.45
C GLU A 571 2.21 -11.94 12.55
N ILE A 572 1.99 -13.20 12.16
CA ILE A 572 0.80 -13.65 11.43
C ILE A 572 0.14 -14.74 12.26
N SER A 573 -1.09 -14.54 12.73
CA SER A 573 -1.75 -15.53 13.59
C SER A 573 -3.28 -15.49 13.47
N GLY A 574 -3.93 -16.65 13.60
CA GLY A 574 -5.39 -16.75 13.73
C GLY A 574 -6.21 -16.38 12.47
N ASN A 575 -5.55 -16.09 11.35
CA ASN A 575 -6.22 -15.71 10.11
C ASN A 575 -6.98 -16.91 9.49
N GLN A 576 -8.20 -16.66 9.04
CA GLN A 576 -9.06 -17.62 8.35
C GLN A 576 -9.00 -17.35 6.84
N ILE A 577 -8.70 -18.38 6.06
CA ILE A 577 -8.55 -18.27 4.60
C ILE A 577 -9.38 -19.39 3.97
N ASP A 578 -10.48 -18.98 3.33
CA ASP A 578 -11.43 -19.84 2.65
C ASP A 578 -11.20 -19.78 1.14
N GLU A 579 -10.71 -20.89 0.56
CA GLU A 579 -10.48 -21.06 -0.88
C GLU A 579 -11.40 -22.15 -1.47
N LEU A 580 -11.96 -21.89 -2.66
CA LEU A 580 -12.64 -22.89 -3.49
C LEU A 580 -12.03 -23.02 -4.91
N VAL A 581 -10.82 -22.51 -5.18
CA VAL A 581 -10.16 -22.76 -6.47
C VAL A 581 -8.69 -23.10 -6.30
N ASP A 582 -8.39 -24.36 -6.61
CA ASP A 582 -7.09 -25.02 -6.73
C ASP A 582 -6.23 -25.12 -5.45
N ASN A 583 -6.16 -26.34 -4.90
CA ASN A 583 -5.41 -26.72 -3.69
C ASN A 583 -3.88 -26.56 -3.80
N SER A 584 -3.35 -25.91 -4.84
CA SER A 584 -1.92 -25.75 -5.09
C SER A 584 -1.32 -24.45 -4.54
N ALA A 585 -2.15 -23.47 -4.19
CA ALA A 585 -1.72 -22.18 -3.65
C ALA A 585 -1.36 -22.25 -2.15
N GLN A 586 -0.30 -21.55 -1.73
CA GLN A 586 0.02 -21.39 -0.31
C GLN A 586 -0.89 -20.32 0.30
N LYS A 587 -1.64 -20.64 1.36
CA LYS A 587 -2.52 -19.67 2.05
C LYS A 587 -1.78 -18.42 2.55
N ILE A 588 -0.61 -18.63 3.16
CA ILE A 588 0.28 -17.58 3.65
C ILE A 588 1.64 -17.80 3.01
N ALA A 589 2.19 -16.78 2.39
CA ALA A 589 3.54 -16.80 1.85
C ALA A 589 4.33 -15.56 2.29
N TYR A 590 5.64 -15.69 2.31
CA TYR A 590 6.53 -14.56 2.49
C TYR A 590 7.70 -14.63 1.53
N GLY A 591 8.02 -13.47 0.97
CA GLY A 591 9.09 -13.26 0.03
C GLY A 591 10.45 -13.19 0.73
N THR A 592 11.19 -12.17 0.37
CA THR A 592 12.61 -11.97 0.58
C THR A 592 12.85 -10.80 1.54
N GLN A 593 14.00 -10.77 2.21
CA GLN A 593 14.30 -9.79 3.26
C GLN A 593 13.23 -9.73 4.36
N VAL A 594 12.76 -10.90 4.77
CA VAL A 594 11.80 -11.03 5.89
C VAL A 594 12.53 -11.57 7.11
N GLU A 595 12.54 -10.81 8.18
CA GLU A 595 13.25 -11.13 9.42
C GLU A 595 12.29 -11.21 10.63
N ASN A 596 12.56 -12.14 11.54
CA ASN A 596 11.79 -12.34 12.78
C ASN A 596 10.29 -12.53 12.51
N ILE A 597 9.97 -13.43 11.57
CA ILE A 597 8.59 -13.80 11.25
C ILE A 597 8.11 -14.97 12.12
N THR A 598 6.91 -14.84 12.67
CA THR A 598 6.19 -15.90 13.39
C THR A 598 4.84 -16.12 12.71
N ILE A 599 4.52 -17.38 12.40
CA ILE A 599 3.22 -17.80 11.87
C ILE A 599 2.59 -18.74 12.89
N ASP A 600 1.43 -18.38 13.44
CA ASP A 600 0.68 -19.14 14.46
C ASP A 600 1.55 -19.57 15.65
N GLY A 601 2.40 -18.66 16.14
CA GLY A 601 3.33 -18.91 17.24
C GLY A 601 4.60 -19.69 16.84
N ILE A 602 4.71 -20.15 15.59
CA ILE A 602 5.86 -20.88 15.08
C ILE A 602 6.81 -19.91 14.37
N LYS A 603 8.01 -19.74 14.91
CA LYS A 603 9.07 -18.96 14.28
C LYS A 603 9.45 -19.58 12.93
N GLN A 604 9.44 -18.77 11.88
CA GLN A 604 9.86 -19.18 10.55
C GLN A 604 11.33 -18.76 10.31
N PRO A 605 12.07 -19.45 9.43
CA PRO A 605 13.39 -19.01 9.00
C PRO A 605 13.31 -17.64 8.32
N ASN A 606 14.30 -16.78 8.59
CA ASN A 606 14.42 -15.48 7.94
C ASN A 606 14.70 -15.70 6.46
N SER A 607 14.03 -14.98 5.55
CA SER A 607 14.45 -14.96 4.15
C SER A 607 15.39 -13.79 3.94
N VAL A 608 16.63 -14.08 3.51
CA VAL A 608 17.71 -13.08 3.49
C VAL A 608 18.08 -12.61 2.09
N ALA A 609 17.80 -13.41 1.07
CA ALA A 609 18.00 -13.08 -0.35
C ALA A 609 17.24 -14.07 -1.25
N ASP A 610 17.00 -13.72 -2.51
CA ASP A 610 16.34 -14.59 -3.49
C ASP A 610 16.65 -14.16 -4.94
N VAL A 611 16.34 -15.07 -5.87
CA VAL A 611 16.35 -14.81 -7.32
C VAL A 611 14.93 -14.89 -7.92
N LEU A 612 13.92 -15.20 -7.09
CA LEU A 612 12.52 -15.35 -7.48
C LEU A 612 11.90 -14.04 -7.96
N SER A 613 12.24 -12.99 -7.23
CA SER A 613 11.71 -11.65 -7.41
C SER A 613 12.35 -11.04 -8.67
N GLY A 614 13.66 -11.24 -8.84
CA GLY A 614 14.48 -10.60 -9.86
C GLY A 614 14.60 -9.08 -9.68
N TRP A 615 14.35 -8.56 -8.47
CA TRP A 615 14.38 -7.12 -8.16
C TRP A 615 15.81 -6.60 -8.11
N PHE A 616 16.74 -7.49 -7.77
CA PHE A 616 18.19 -7.26 -7.73
C PHE A 616 18.87 -7.49 -9.09
N PHE A 617 18.07 -7.78 -10.13
CA PHE A 617 18.57 -7.95 -11.48
C PHE A 617 18.51 -6.62 -12.22
N ASN A 618 19.57 -5.83 -12.09
CA ASN A 618 19.72 -4.53 -12.74
C ASN A 618 21.06 -4.45 -13.48
N GLY A 619 21.36 -3.26 -14.00
CA GLY A 619 22.60 -2.98 -14.74
C GLY A 619 23.83 -2.72 -13.87
N GLU A 620 23.78 -3.00 -12.57
CA GLU A 620 24.88 -2.81 -11.62
C GLU A 620 25.37 -4.16 -11.07
N GLN A 621 26.69 -4.35 -11.02
CA GLN A 621 27.31 -5.52 -10.39
C GLN A 621 27.46 -5.26 -8.88
N GLU A 622 27.39 -6.33 -8.09
CA GLU A 622 27.44 -6.32 -6.62
C GLU A 622 26.29 -5.62 -5.91
N ASP A 623 25.27 -5.15 -6.65
CA ASP A 623 24.09 -4.56 -6.02
C ASP A 623 23.36 -5.61 -5.16
N GLN A 624 23.07 -5.23 -3.92
CA GLN A 624 22.54 -6.11 -2.87
C GLN A 624 23.32 -7.44 -2.69
N GLY A 625 24.61 -7.45 -3.06
CA GLY A 625 25.47 -8.63 -3.02
C GLY A 625 25.34 -9.55 -4.23
N TRP A 626 24.52 -9.23 -5.22
CA TRP A 626 24.34 -10.04 -6.42
C TRP A 626 25.35 -9.68 -7.51
N SER A 627 25.86 -10.68 -8.21
CA SER A 627 26.75 -10.49 -9.36
C SER A 627 26.46 -11.53 -10.43
N TYR A 628 26.56 -11.12 -11.69
CA TYR A 628 26.17 -11.93 -12.83
C TYR A 628 27.38 -12.08 -13.76
N GLY A 629 27.81 -13.32 -13.96
CA GLY A 629 29.12 -13.61 -14.53
C GLY A 629 29.18 -14.93 -15.28
N TYR A 630 30.40 -15.37 -15.52
CA TYR A 630 30.70 -16.67 -16.09
C TYR A 630 32.01 -17.23 -15.54
N ALA A 631 32.25 -18.51 -15.78
CA ALA A 631 33.51 -19.20 -15.51
C ALA A 631 33.87 -20.11 -16.70
N ASP A 632 35.12 -20.55 -16.79
CA ASP A 632 35.56 -21.53 -17.80
C ASP A 632 34.85 -22.87 -17.55
N GLY A 633 34.07 -23.33 -18.53
CA GLY A 633 33.29 -24.56 -18.43
C GLY A 633 34.15 -25.81 -18.30
N ASN A 634 35.40 -25.78 -18.78
CA ASN A 634 36.31 -26.92 -18.61
C ASN A 634 36.76 -27.07 -17.16
N VAL A 635 36.94 -25.96 -16.44
CA VAL A 635 37.24 -25.96 -14.99
C VAL A 635 36.05 -26.50 -14.19
N ILE A 636 34.83 -26.09 -14.54
CA ILE A 636 33.59 -26.59 -13.92
C ILE A 636 33.45 -28.11 -14.14
N ARG A 637 33.57 -28.57 -15.39
CA ARG A 637 33.41 -29.99 -15.74
C ARG A 637 34.50 -30.88 -15.15
N ALA A 638 35.68 -30.33 -14.89
CA ALA A 638 36.76 -31.02 -14.18
C ALA A 638 36.57 -31.07 -12.64
N GLY A 639 35.55 -30.40 -12.10
CA GLY A 639 35.32 -30.30 -10.65
C GLY A 639 36.37 -29.46 -9.93
N GLN A 640 36.98 -28.49 -10.62
CA GLN A 640 38.11 -27.69 -10.12
C GLN A 640 37.77 -26.22 -9.86
N TYR A 641 36.48 -25.87 -9.86
CA TYR A 641 36.02 -24.50 -9.69
C TYR A 641 36.45 -23.89 -8.36
N LYS A 642 36.91 -22.64 -8.41
CA LYS A 642 37.19 -21.79 -7.25
C LYS A 642 36.41 -20.50 -7.38
N ALA A 643 36.11 -19.87 -6.25
CA ALA A 643 35.41 -18.58 -6.25
C ALA A 643 36.18 -17.48 -7.03
N SER A 644 37.50 -17.59 -7.17
CA SER A 644 38.33 -16.68 -7.99
C SER A 644 38.12 -16.82 -9.50
N ASP A 645 37.51 -17.91 -9.97
CA ASP A 645 37.33 -18.19 -11.40
C ASP A 645 36.11 -17.49 -11.99
N PHE A 646 35.32 -16.82 -11.14
CA PHE A 646 34.19 -15.98 -11.57
C PHE A 646 34.67 -14.71 -12.26
N ILE A 647 34.14 -14.49 -13.45
CA ILE A 647 34.38 -13.29 -14.26
C ILE A 647 33.04 -12.55 -14.43
N PRO A 648 32.91 -11.31 -13.94
CA PRO A 648 31.69 -10.51 -14.15
C PRO A 648 31.41 -10.28 -15.64
N LEU A 649 30.14 -10.35 -16.03
CA LEU A 649 29.72 -9.97 -17.38
C LEU A 649 29.72 -8.44 -17.47
N PRO A 650 30.38 -7.84 -18.48
CA PRO A 650 30.57 -6.38 -18.54
C PRO A 650 29.40 -5.62 -19.18
N TYR A 651 28.46 -6.30 -19.86
CA TYR A 651 27.43 -5.63 -20.66
C TYR A 651 26.01 -6.01 -20.23
N TYR A 652 25.23 -5.00 -19.82
CA TYR A 652 23.79 -5.12 -19.54
C TYR A 652 22.94 -4.58 -20.70
N THR A 653 21.94 -5.35 -21.14
CA THR A 653 21.06 -4.99 -22.27
C THR A 653 19.85 -4.12 -21.88
N GLY A 654 19.63 -3.92 -20.58
CA GLY A 654 18.32 -3.52 -20.04
C GLY A 654 17.49 -4.69 -19.52
N THR A 655 17.80 -5.92 -19.95
CA THR A 655 17.04 -7.14 -19.61
C THR A 655 17.91 -8.37 -19.32
N SER A 656 19.22 -8.30 -19.61
CA SER A 656 20.16 -9.41 -19.47
C SER A 656 21.62 -8.94 -19.39
N TRP A 657 22.45 -9.71 -18.71
CA TRP A 657 23.91 -9.60 -18.68
C TRP A 657 24.53 -10.53 -19.72
N ARG A 658 25.55 -10.03 -20.44
CA ARG A 658 26.26 -10.76 -21.50
C ARG A 658 27.71 -10.27 -21.70
N PRO A 659 28.56 -11.02 -22.43
CA PRO A 659 29.97 -10.65 -22.60
C PRO A 659 30.18 -9.44 -23.51
N ALA A 660 29.31 -9.25 -24.50
CA ALA A 660 29.35 -8.15 -25.46
C ALA A 660 27.95 -7.93 -26.08
N LYS A 661 27.75 -6.81 -26.79
CA LYS A 661 26.44 -6.43 -27.38
C LYS A 661 25.95 -7.43 -28.44
N ASP A 662 26.85 -8.11 -29.11
CA ASP A 662 26.62 -9.02 -30.23
C ASP A 662 26.80 -10.50 -29.86
N LEU A 663 27.19 -10.82 -28.61
CA LEU A 663 27.37 -12.19 -28.14
C LEU A 663 26.21 -12.65 -27.25
N TYR A 664 25.61 -13.79 -27.60
CA TYR A 664 24.40 -14.31 -26.95
C TYR A 664 24.66 -15.35 -25.85
N SER A 665 25.91 -15.76 -25.61
CA SER A 665 26.20 -16.76 -24.59
C SER A 665 27.61 -16.58 -23.98
N PRO A 666 27.78 -16.75 -22.65
CA PRO A 666 26.72 -17.00 -21.67
C PRO A 666 25.83 -15.77 -21.45
N VAL A 667 24.55 -15.99 -21.16
CA VAL A 667 23.58 -14.94 -20.85
C VAL A 667 22.91 -15.25 -19.53
N VAL A 668 22.83 -14.24 -18.66
CA VAL A 668 22.00 -14.28 -17.46
C VAL A 668 20.94 -13.21 -17.60
N SER A 669 19.68 -13.55 -17.38
CA SER A 669 18.55 -12.62 -17.33
C SER A 669 17.90 -12.67 -15.94
N LYS A 670 16.88 -11.82 -15.73
CA LYS A 670 16.11 -11.76 -14.48
C LYS A 670 15.61 -13.12 -13.98
N GLN A 671 15.30 -14.05 -14.89
CA GLN A 671 14.68 -15.34 -14.55
C GLN A 671 15.38 -16.55 -15.17
N THR A 672 16.31 -16.34 -16.12
CA THR A 672 16.90 -17.45 -16.87
C THR A 672 18.40 -17.31 -17.00
N ALA A 673 19.12 -18.43 -17.09
CA ALA A 673 20.53 -18.46 -17.44
C ALA A 673 20.75 -19.46 -18.57
N THR A 674 21.59 -19.04 -19.50
CA THR A 674 21.99 -19.77 -20.70
C THR A 674 23.51 -19.88 -20.69
N PRO A 675 24.08 -21.08 -20.49
CA PRO A 675 25.51 -21.30 -20.61
C PRO A 675 25.96 -21.27 -22.07
N GLY A 676 27.28 -21.16 -22.26
CA GLY A 676 27.96 -21.39 -23.53
C GLY A 676 28.62 -22.76 -23.59
N SER A 677 29.21 -23.09 -24.73
CA SER A 677 29.96 -24.34 -24.92
C SER A 677 31.25 -24.36 -24.10
N GLU A 678 31.92 -23.21 -24.00
CA GLU A 678 33.20 -23.05 -23.29
C GLU A 678 33.05 -22.30 -21.96
N ARG A 679 31.88 -21.72 -21.68
CA ARG A 679 31.68 -20.81 -20.54
C ARG A 679 30.39 -21.15 -19.80
N SER A 680 30.49 -21.54 -18.55
CA SER A 680 29.32 -21.74 -17.70
C SER A 680 28.82 -20.39 -17.20
N ALA A 681 27.50 -20.18 -17.17
CA ALA A 681 26.92 -18.97 -16.59
C ALA A 681 26.96 -19.07 -15.06
N VAL A 682 27.26 -17.97 -14.37
CA VAL A 682 27.36 -17.95 -12.90
C VAL A 682 26.53 -16.81 -12.34
N ILE A 683 25.67 -17.15 -11.38
CA ILE A 683 24.94 -16.19 -10.55
C ILE A 683 25.54 -16.27 -9.16
N ARG A 684 26.16 -15.17 -8.73
CA ARG A 684 26.86 -15.08 -7.46
C ARG A 684 26.05 -14.23 -6.50
N TRP A 685 25.88 -14.72 -5.28
CA TRP A 685 25.45 -13.90 -4.15
C TRP A 685 26.53 -13.86 -3.08
N LYS A 686 26.86 -12.65 -2.63
CA LYS A 686 27.76 -12.38 -1.51
C LYS A 686 26.90 -12.24 -0.25
N SER A 687 27.04 -13.19 0.66
CA SER A 687 26.24 -13.26 1.89
C SER A 687 26.33 -11.96 2.69
N THR A 688 25.17 -11.46 3.12
CA THR A 688 25.05 -10.28 4.00
C THR A 688 24.86 -10.67 5.46
N ILE A 689 24.91 -11.97 5.77
CA ILE A 689 24.58 -12.50 7.08
C ILE A 689 25.64 -13.46 7.61
N ASN A 690 25.59 -13.62 8.92
CA ASN A 690 26.33 -14.62 9.68
C ASN A 690 25.33 -15.66 10.18
N GLY A 691 25.50 -16.94 9.81
CA GLY A 691 24.65 -18.02 10.32
C GLY A 691 24.59 -19.24 9.41
N ARG A 692 23.72 -20.20 9.75
CA ARG A 692 23.42 -21.35 8.89
C ARG A 692 22.49 -20.91 7.76
N LEU A 693 22.85 -21.25 6.53
CA LEU A 693 22.14 -20.85 5.32
C LEU A 693 21.52 -22.08 4.66
N LYS A 694 20.26 -21.95 4.25
CA LYS A 694 19.53 -22.95 3.48
C LYS A 694 19.03 -22.33 2.18
N MET A 695 19.09 -23.07 1.08
CA MET A 695 18.53 -22.69 -0.21
C MET A 695 17.26 -23.49 -0.47
N VAL A 696 16.16 -22.84 -0.78
CA VAL A 696 14.88 -23.49 -1.11
C VAL A 696 14.31 -22.93 -2.41
N GLY A 697 13.69 -23.77 -3.24
CA GLY A 697 13.12 -23.31 -4.50
C GLY A 697 12.92 -24.40 -5.55
N LYS A 698 13.02 -24.01 -6.83
CA LYS A 698 12.99 -24.92 -7.97
C LYS A 698 13.86 -24.46 -9.13
N ILE A 699 14.35 -25.43 -9.89
CA ILE A 699 15.02 -25.28 -11.18
C ILE A 699 14.06 -25.82 -12.24
N VAL A 700 13.77 -25.02 -13.26
CA VAL A 700 12.82 -25.38 -14.32
C VAL A 700 13.56 -25.35 -15.66
N PRO A 701 13.88 -26.50 -16.27
CA PRO A 701 14.48 -26.52 -17.60
C PRO A 701 13.48 -25.97 -18.62
N LYS A 702 13.95 -25.12 -19.53
CA LYS A 702 13.09 -24.63 -20.60
C LYS A 702 12.93 -25.73 -21.67
N LEU A 703 11.68 -25.98 -22.05
CA LEU A 703 11.32 -26.99 -23.06
C LEU A 703 11.59 -26.45 -24.48
N ALA A 704 12.86 -26.27 -24.86
CA ALA A 704 13.20 -26.24 -26.28
C ALA A 704 13.39 -27.69 -26.77
N SER A 705 12.86 -28.03 -27.94
CA SER A 705 12.99 -29.33 -28.61
C SER A 705 14.41 -29.61 -29.15
N SER A 706 15.39 -28.83 -28.73
CA SER A 706 16.80 -28.88 -29.13
C SER A 706 17.65 -28.41 -27.95
N GLY A 707 18.71 -29.16 -27.60
CA GLY A 707 19.60 -28.94 -26.43
C GLY A 707 19.69 -30.18 -25.53
N ASP A 708 20.83 -30.39 -24.87
CA ASP A 708 21.10 -31.56 -24.01
C ASP A 708 20.78 -31.30 -22.53
N LYS A 709 20.13 -30.16 -22.23
CA LYS A 709 19.82 -29.64 -20.89
C LYS A 709 21.07 -29.18 -20.14
N VAL A 710 20.88 -28.60 -18.95
CA VAL A 710 21.96 -28.01 -18.16
C VAL A 710 22.30 -28.84 -16.93
N ASN A 711 23.56 -28.73 -16.49
CA ASN A 711 23.95 -29.04 -15.12
C ASN A 711 23.85 -27.77 -14.29
N CYS A 712 23.25 -27.86 -13.11
CA CYS A 712 23.25 -26.77 -12.13
C CYS A 712 24.08 -27.18 -10.92
N LEU A 713 25.13 -26.42 -10.62
CA LEU A 713 26.05 -26.68 -9.51
C LEU A 713 25.96 -25.53 -8.51
N ILE A 714 26.06 -25.85 -7.22
CA ILE A 714 26.03 -24.87 -6.14
C ILE A 714 27.35 -24.95 -5.40
N TYR A 715 28.03 -23.81 -5.24
CA TYR A 715 29.24 -23.68 -4.46
C TYR A 715 29.05 -22.68 -3.32
N VAL A 716 29.75 -22.93 -2.21
CA VAL A 716 29.94 -21.96 -1.11
C VAL A 716 31.44 -21.78 -0.91
N ASP A 717 31.93 -20.57 -1.08
CA ASP A 717 33.36 -20.22 -1.01
C ASP A 717 34.23 -21.14 -1.89
N GLY A 718 33.72 -21.52 -3.06
CA GLY A 718 34.38 -22.43 -4.01
C GLY A 718 34.27 -23.92 -3.67
N VAL A 719 33.58 -24.31 -2.60
CA VAL A 719 33.34 -25.72 -2.24
C VAL A 719 31.98 -26.17 -2.76
N GLU A 720 31.95 -27.23 -3.58
CA GLU A 720 30.71 -27.78 -4.14
C GLU A 720 29.80 -28.31 -3.02
N LYS A 721 28.53 -27.91 -3.05
CA LYS A 721 27.48 -28.35 -2.11
C LYS A 721 26.49 -29.31 -2.75
N SER A 722 26.15 -29.08 -4.02
CA SER A 722 25.24 -29.95 -4.75
C SER A 722 25.41 -29.77 -6.25
N LYS A 723 24.99 -30.78 -7.00
CA LYS A 723 24.90 -30.81 -8.45
C LYS A 723 23.57 -31.43 -8.87
N PHE A 724 22.87 -30.75 -9.76
CA PHE A 724 21.57 -31.16 -10.28
C PHE A 724 21.63 -31.31 -11.80
N ASP A 725 21.00 -32.38 -12.28
CA ASP A 725 20.85 -32.69 -13.70
C ASP A 725 19.40 -32.41 -14.12
N THR A 726 19.21 -31.51 -15.10
CA THR A 726 17.88 -31.10 -15.57
C THR A 726 17.30 -31.96 -16.71
N ALA A 727 17.86 -33.15 -16.96
CA ALA A 727 17.39 -34.09 -17.99
C ALA A 727 15.91 -34.50 -17.83
N ASP A 728 15.41 -34.59 -16.60
CA ASP A 728 14.11 -35.21 -16.28
C ASP A 728 12.99 -34.20 -15.93
N GLY A 729 13.22 -32.89 -16.04
CA GLY A 729 12.21 -31.86 -15.80
C GLY A 729 12.47 -30.96 -14.58
N VAL A 730 11.41 -30.55 -13.89
CA VAL A 730 11.47 -29.57 -12.79
C VAL A 730 12.10 -30.20 -11.54
N ILE A 731 13.11 -29.53 -10.97
CA ILE A 731 13.83 -30.00 -9.77
C ILE A 731 13.49 -29.09 -8.61
N ALA A 732 12.98 -29.65 -7.50
CA ALA A 732 12.82 -28.93 -6.25
C ALA A 732 14.17 -28.84 -5.50
N ILE A 733 14.46 -27.68 -4.91
CA ILE A 733 15.63 -27.44 -4.08
C ILE A 733 15.16 -27.29 -2.63
N ASP A 734 15.76 -28.10 -1.76
CA ASP A 734 15.78 -27.94 -0.31
C ASP A 734 17.19 -28.36 0.12
N LEU A 735 18.12 -27.40 0.18
CA LEU A 735 19.54 -27.66 0.34
C LEU A 735 20.12 -26.83 1.49
N ASP A 736 20.66 -27.51 2.49
CA ASP A 736 21.47 -26.88 3.54
C ASP A 736 22.88 -26.56 3.01
N LEU A 737 23.23 -25.28 3.00
CA LEU A 737 24.53 -24.79 2.55
C LEU A 737 25.57 -24.78 3.70
N GLY A 738 25.10 -24.92 4.94
CA GLY A 738 25.91 -24.89 6.16
C GLY A 738 26.15 -23.47 6.67
N MET A 739 27.17 -23.32 7.51
CA MET A 739 27.53 -22.02 8.09
C MET A 739 28.18 -21.11 7.05
N VAL A 740 27.70 -19.86 6.99
CA VAL A 740 28.27 -18.78 6.20
C VAL A 740 28.58 -17.60 7.11
N LYS A 741 29.53 -16.77 6.69
CA LYS A 741 29.81 -15.47 7.29
C LYS A 741 29.44 -14.37 6.30
N GLU A 742 29.31 -13.16 6.80
CA GLU A 742 29.20 -11.99 5.94
C GLU A 742 30.40 -11.95 4.99
N GLY A 743 30.12 -11.80 3.69
CA GLY A 743 31.10 -11.87 2.62
C GLY A 743 31.36 -13.26 2.02
N SER A 744 30.84 -14.35 2.59
CA SER A 744 30.88 -15.67 1.94
C SER A 744 30.21 -15.63 0.56
N LEU A 745 30.78 -16.33 -0.41
CA LEU A 745 30.34 -16.34 -1.80
C LEU A 745 29.54 -17.59 -2.12
N ILE A 746 28.29 -17.41 -2.55
CA ILE A 746 27.40 -18.48 -2.97
C ILE A 746 27.27 -18.39 -4.50
N ASP A 747 27.77 -19.41 -5.20
CA ASP A 747 27.75 -19.45 -6.66
C ASP A 747 26.77 -20.51 -7.15
N PHE A 748 25.77 -20.07 -7.92
CA PHE A 748 24.90 -20.92 -8.71
C PHE A 748 25.43 -20.96 -10.14
N VAL A 749 26.06 -22.08 -10.49
CA VAL A 749 26.72 -22.30 -11.78
C VAL A 749 25.80 -23.10 -12.69
N ILE A 750 25.51 -22.59 -13.88
CA ILE A 750 24.76 -23.27 -14.92
C ILE A 750 25.76 -23.63 -16.02
N ASP A 751 25.93 -24.93 -16.28
CA ASP A 751 26.86 -25.47 -17.26
C ASP A 751 26.15 -26.25 -18.37
N SER A 752 26.70 -26.21 -19.59
CA SER A 752 26.16 -26.96 -20.73
C SER A 752 26.66 -28.41 -20.73
N LYS A 753 25.81 -29.33 -21.20
CA LYS A 753 26.15 -30.76 -21.26
C LYS A 753 26.88 -31.19 -22.54
N GLY A 754 27.03 -30.29 -23.51
CA GLY A 754 27.72 -30.57 -24.78
C GLY A 754 27.34 -29.57 -25.88
N ASN A 755 26.07 -29.54 -26.29
CA ASN A 755 25.55 -28.63 -27.33
C ASN A 755 24.83 -27.40 -26.73
N ALA A 756 25.55 -26.29 -26.60
CA ALA A 756 25.12 -25.10 -25.87
C ALA A 756 24.13 -24.15 -26.60
N SER A 757 23.73 -24.43 -27.83
CA SER A 757 23.01 -23.44 -28.65
C SER A 757 21.55 -23.18 -28.23
N ASN A 758 20.99 -23.99 -27.32
CA ASN A 758 19.60 -23.84 -26.84
C ASN A 758 19.39 -24.28 -25.37
N ASP A 759 20.45 -24.54 -24.62
CA ASP A 759 20.35 -24.96 -23.22
C ASP A 759 20.02 -23.75 -22.33
N GLN A 760 18.90 -23.80 -21.62
CA GLN A 760 18.46 -22.73 -20.72
C GLN A 760 17.69 -23.31 -19.54
N THR A 761 17.91 -22.73 -18.36
CA THR A 761 17.07 -23.00 -17.19
C THR A 761 16.50 -21.72 -16.62
N THR A 762 15.28 -21.82 -16.10
CA THR A 762 14.71 -20.86 -15.15
C THR A 762 15.12 -21.28 -13.74
N PHE A 763 15.42 -20.30 -12.90
CA PHE A 763 15.73 -20.49 -11.49
C PHE A 763 14.75 -19.71 -10.63
N ASN A 764 14.25 -20.36 -9.59
CA ASN A 764 13.24 -19.82 -8.70
C ASN A 764 13.57 -20.27 -7.28
N TYR A 765 14.53 -19.61 -6.62
CA TYR A 765 14.97 -19.97 -5.26
C TYR A 765 15.19 -18.77 -4.35
N LYS A 766 15.10 -19.01 -3.04
CA LYS A 766 15.44 -18.08 -1.96
C LYS A 766 16.39 -18.71 -0.95
N PHE A 767 17.13 -17.86 -0.26
CA PHE A 767 17.98 -18.22 0.86
C PHE A 767 17.26 -17.94 2.17
N LEU A 768 17.28 -18.93 3.05
CA LEU A 768 16.72 -18.92 4.39
C LEU A 768 17.85 -18.99 5.42
N SER A 769 17.71 -18.26 6.51
CA SER A 769 18.67 -18.22 7.63
C SER A 769 17.95 -18.37 8.96
N ASP A 770 18.58 -19.09 9.87
CA ASP A 770 18.12 -19.20 11.26
C ASP A 770 18.74 -18.15 12.18
N ASN A 771 19.63 -17.28 11.67
CA ASN A 771 20.38 -16.23 12.39
C ASN A 771 20.89 -16.67 13.78
N SER A 772 21.46 -17.88 13.86
CA SER A 772 22.28 -18.24 15.02
C SER A 772 23.57 -17.41 14.94
N PRO A 773 23.95 -16.63 15.98
CA PRO A 773 25.13 -15.78 15.93
C PRO A 773 26.37 -16.62 15.58
N VAL A 774 27.14 -16.17 14.58
CA VAL A 774 28.51 -16.67 14.33
C VAL A 774 29.41 -16.00 15.36
N GLY A 775 29.27 -16.44 16.61
CA GLY A 775 30.01 -15.94 17.76
C GLY A 775 30.53 -17.13 18.53
N ILE A 776 31.68 -17.66 18.08
CA ILE A 776 32.36 -18.85 18.63
C ILE A 776 31.50 -20.11 18.36
N GLU A 777 32.14 -21.23 18.03
CA GLU A 777 31.47 -22.51 18.20
C GLU A 777 31.05 -22.59 19.69
N ASP A 778 29.80 -22.25 19.98
CA ASP A 778 29.21 -22.66 21.24
C ASP A 778 29.00 -24.17 21.09
N GLU A 779 29.99 -24.93 21.57
CA GLU A 779 30.00 -26.39 21.60
C GLU A 779 28.75 -26.99 22.32
N SER A 780 27.86 -26.15 22.87
CA SER A 780 26.62 -26.54 23.54
C SER A 780 25.42 -26.82 22.60
N MET A 781 25.43 -26.40 21.33
CA MET A 781 24.35 -26.70 20.37
C MET A 781 24.78 -27.68 19.30
N ILE A 782 24.70 -28.95 19.67
CA ILE A 782 24.94 -30.10 18.81
C ILE A 782 23.59 -30.57 18.27
N LEU A 783 23.22 -30.11 17.07
CA LEU A 783 22.20 -30.77 16.25
C LEU A 783 22.87 -31.94 15.53
N ILE A 784 22.78 -33.13 16.11
CA ILE A 784 23.02 -34.39 15.40
C ILE A 784 21.65 -35.00 15.10
N PRO A 785 21.43 -35.56 13.90
CA PRO A 785 20.24 -36.36 13.64
C PRO A 785 20.18 -37.42 14.75
N ASP A 786 19.13 -37.37 15.57
CA ASP A 786 18.69 -38.36 16.58
C ASP A 786 18.59 -37.84 18.03
N PHE A 787 19.26 -36.74 18.44
CA PHE A 787 19.09 -36.15 19.79
C PHE A 787 19.55 -34.68 19.89
N ARG A 788 19.06 -33.95 20.90
CA ARG A 788 19.54 -32.61 21.29
C ARG A 788 19.81 -32.54 22.78
N ILE A 789 20.61 -31.57 23.22
CA ILE A 789 20.86 -31.29 24.64
C ILE A 789 20.51 -29.83 24.90
N TYR A 790 19.71 -29.58 25.93
CA TYR A 790 19.26 -28.24 26.32
C TYR A 790 19.12 -28.18 27.84
N GLU A 791 19.72 -27.16 28.46
CA GLU A 791 19.71 -26.94 29.92
C GLU A 791 20.10 -28.19 30.75
N GLY A 792 21.16 -28.90 30.33
CA GLY A 792 21.64 -30.10 31.01
C GLY A 792 20.76 -31.34 30.83
N VAL A 793 19.77 -31.31 29.94
CA VAL A 793 18.92 -32.46 29.63
C VAL A 793 19.15 -32.92 28.20
N LEU A 794 19.39 -34.22 28.02
CA LEU A 794 19.40 -34.88 26.72
C LEU A 794 17.97 -35.25 26.31
N TYR A 795 17.57 -34.83 25.12
CA TYR A 795 16.26 -35.08 24.51
C TYR A 795 16.40 -35.93 23.26
N ILE A 796 15.53 -36.94 23.14
CA ILE A 796 15.27 -37.69 21.91
C ILE A 796 13.81 -37.44 21.56
N ASP A 797 13.56 -36.54 20.62
CA ASP A 797 12.20 -36.05 20.32
C ASP A 797 11.44 -36.95 19.32
N LYS A 798 12.13 -37.79 18.54
CA LYS A 798 11.53 -38.62 17.48
C LYS A 798 12.20 -39.99 17.34
N MET A 799 11.39 -41.04 17.22
CA MET A 799 11.86 -42.40 16.90
C MET A 799 12.33 -42.52 15.45
N ILE A 800 13.44 -43.22 15.23
CA ILE A 800 13.92 -43.66 13.91
C ILE A 800 14.10 -45.18 13.98
N GLY A 801 13.12 -45.92 13.46
CA GLY A 801 13.02 -47.38 13.57
C GLY A 801 12.19 -47.87 14.76
N ASP A 802 12.21 -49.18 15.01
CA ASP A 802 11.42 -49.85 16.06
C ASP A 802 11.98 -49.61 17.49
N SER A 803 13.26 -49.25 17.59
CA SER A 803 13.94 -48.90 18.84
C SER A 803 15.19 -48.05 18.58
N ILE A 804 15.58 -47.22 19.54
CA ILE A 804 16.82 -46.43 19.53
C ILE A 804 17.79 -46.98 20.57
N ARG A 805 19.01 -47.37 20.18
CA ARG A 805 20.05 -47.72 21.14
C ARG A 805 20.69 -46.44 21.70
N LEU A 806 20.45 -46.13 22.98
CA LEU A 806 21.09 -45.00 23.68
C LEU A 806 22.14 -45.51 24.66
N SER A 807 23.38 -45.06 24.50
CA SER A 807 24.44 -45.23 25.49
C SER A 807 25.01 -43.86 25.89
N VAL A 808 25.11 -43.56 27.17
CA VAL A 808 25.78 -42.35 27.70
C VAL A 808 26.81 -42.78 28.72
N TYR A 809 28.04 -42.36 28.51
CA TYR A 809 29.17 -42.60 29.39
C TYR A 809 29.72 -41.26 29.87
N GLN A 810 30.17 -41.16 31.11
CA GLN A 810 31.00 -40.03 31.52
C GLN A 810 32.45 -40.30 31.09
N VAL A 811 33.26 -39.25 30.87
CA VAL A 811 34.63 -39.39 30.34
C VAL A 811 35.57 -40.18 31.27
N ASP A 812 35.23 -40.34 32.54
CA ASP A 812 35.93 -41.23 33.48
C ASP A 812 35.63 -42.74 33.26
N GLY A 813 34.76 -43.06 32.29
CA GLY A 813 34.36 -44.40 31.91
C GLY A 813 33.10 -44.92 32.62
N SER A 814 32.48 -44.13 33.50
CA SER A 814 31.24 -44.52 34.17
C SER A 814 30.04 -44.55 33.20
N VAL A 815 29.23 -45.60 33.27
CA VAL A 815 28.05 -45.78 32.41
C VAL A 815 26.86 -45.10 33.07
N ILE A 816 26.32 -44.05 32.44
CA ILE A 816 25.10 -43.36 32.88
C ILE A 816 23.86 -44.10 32.36
N ILE A 817 23.89 -44.51 31.09
CA ILE A 817 22.82 -45.33 30.49
C ILE A 817 23.40 -46.16 29.34
N ASP A 818 22.88 -47.37 29.12
CA ASP A 818 23.14 -48.15 27.90
C ASP A 818 21.96 -49.11 27.65
N LYS A 819 20.96 -48.66 26.90
CA LYS A 819 19.72 -49.43 26.67
C LYS A 819 19.06 -49.07 25.34
N ASP A 820 18.13 -49.91 24.92
CA ASP A 820 17.22 -49.60 23.83
C ASP A 820 16.00 -48.83 24.37
N ILE A 821 15.63 -47.78 23.63
CA ILE A 821 14.48 -46.91 23.89
C ILE A 821 13.41 -47.23 22.85
N TYR A 822 12.18 -47.47 23.32
CA TYR A 822 11.05 -47.88 22.49
C TYR A 822 9.96 -46.80 22.37
N THR A 823 10.15 -45.64 23.00
CA THR A 823 9.16 -44.54 23.05
C THR A 823 9.84 -43.18 23.06
N THR A 824 9.29 -42.21 22.30
CA THR A 824 9.69 -40.79 22.32
C THR A 824 8.49 -39.89 22.63
N PRO A 825 8.69 -38.71 23.27
CA PRO A 825 9.98 -38.14 23.64
C PRO A 825 10.65 -38.86 24.81
N TYR A 826 11.98 -38.96 24.78
CA TYR A 826 12.77 -39.48 25.89
C TYR A 826 13.70 -38.39 26.42
N GLN A 827 13.78 -38.26 27.73
CA GLN A 827 14.58 -37.23 28.41
C GLN A 827 15.53 -37.89 29.41
N LEU A 828 16.77 -37.43 29.43
CA LEU A 828 17.79 -37.84 30.40
C LEU A 828 18.48 -36.60 30.96
N PRO A 829 18.20 -36.19 32.20
CA PRO A 829 18.97 -35.18 32.89
C PRO A 829 20.43 -35.66 33.08
N LEU A 830 21.38 -34.77 32.81
CA LEU A 830 22.81 -34.98 33.00
C LEU A 830 23.34 -33.90 33.95
N GLU A 831 24.21 -34.31 34.87
CA GLU A 831 24.91 -33.36 35.74
C GLU A 831 26.05 -32.66 34.98
N ALA A 832 26.58 -31.56 35.53
CA ALA A 832 27.72 -30.87 34.93
C ALA A 832 28.92 -31.81 34.77
N GLY A 833 29.45 -31.91 33.54
CA GLY A 833 30.49 -32.90 33.25
C GLY A 833 30.65 -33.21 31.77
N MET A 834 31.68 -34.00 31.45
CA MET A 834 31.95 -34.42 30.08
C MET A 834 31.43 -35.84 29.86
N TYR A 835 30.66 -36.03 28.79
CA TYR A 835 30.02 -37.28 28.44
C TYR A 835 30.37 -37.72 27.01
N LEU A 836 30.27 -39.02 26.77
CA LEU A 836 30.21 -39.64 25.46
C LEU A 836 28.80 -40.19 25.27
N VAL A 837 28.01 -39.54 24.41
CA VAL A 837 26.64 -39.93 24.07
C VAL A 837 26.66 -40.67 22.74
N ARG A 838 26.08 -41.87 22.72
CA ARG A 838 25.85 -42.69 21.54
C ARG A 838 24.37 -42.88 21.34
N VAL A 839 23.87 -42.51 20.16
CA VAL A 839 22.51 -42.82 19.71
C VAL A 839 22.64 -43.63 18.42
N ASN A 840 22.20 -44.89 18.46
CA ASN A 840 22.41 -45.88 17.40
C ASN A 840 23.91 -45.99 17.01
N ASN A 841 24.26 -45.52 15.81
CA ASN A 841 25.63 -45.53 15.28
C ASN A 841 26.31 -44.16 15.39
N HIS A 842 25.62 -43.13 15.88
CA HIS A 842 26.17 -41.79 16.06
C HIS A 842 26.73 -41.64 17.47
N ILE A 843 28.01 -41.33 17.58
CA ILE A 843 28.70 -41.09 18.85
C ILE A 843 29.16 -39.63 18.87
N LYS A 844 28.89 -38.93 19.97
CA LYS A 844 29.38 -37.58 20.21
C LYS A 844 29.85 -37.40 21.64
N LYS A 845 30.97 -36.69 21.78
CA LYS A 845 31.39 -36.15 23.07
C LYS A 845 30.63 -34.86 23.34
N VAL A 846 30.09 -34.69 24.53
CA VAL A 846 29.29 -33.54 24.95
C VAL A 846 29.81 -33.04 26.29
N ILE A 847 29.83 -31.73 26.48
CA ILE A 847 30.11 -31.08 27.76
C ILE A 847 28.80 -30.45 28.25
N ILE A 848 28.37 -30.81 29.45
CA ILE A 848 27.20 -30.26 30.15
C ILE A 848 27.65 -29.24 31.18
#